data_AF-A0A9W9JFP1-F1
#
_entry.id   AF-A0A9W9JFP1-F1
#
_cell.length_a   1.000
_cell.length_b   1.000
_cell.length_c   1.000
_cell.angle_alpha   90.00
_cell.angle_beta   90.00
_cell.angle_gamma   90.00
#
_symmetry.space_group_name_H-M   'P 1'
#
loop_
_entity.id
_entity.type
_entity.pdbx_description
1 polymer ?
#
loop_
_entity_poly.entity_id
_entity_poly.type
_entity_poly.pdbx_seq_one_letter_code
_entity_poly.pdbx_strand_id
1 'polypeptide(L)'
;MDNALCGPQVNYPLSLNLTYANLMVQKVPGTIQPDGPVSNWTNLNPCPLNACCDIWGQCGITPEFCTSSPADTGNPGTARRGTNGCISNCGTKITNNNEPVLSPRRIGYFEAWNKQRECLNMDISKLDNNGYYSAVHWAFANITTDWKVDVSGQQEQFDGMLKLTLIDKVLSFGGWGFSTSGYTYSILRSGVKDGNRQIFAKNVVDFITKYNLDGVDFDWEYPGAQDIRGVPPDSPDSGANYLEFLKLVRQQLPSGKTLSIAAPASYWYLRNFPIKEISEVVDYIVYMTYDLHGQWDYDKPTAASGCPAGGCLRSQVNKTETAYALSMITKAGVPAKQIIMGLPLYGRSFKLAEAGCTGPNCHFTGPLSGATLGVCTNTAGYISNYEIFTWLSQDQNSDIYGNISISQYEDEGDVVIFNETDWISWLSPESYVARREWGDSLNFGGTSDWAVDLNQTYASNGTGSEVDSGYDDDYQLCDYSWTYDSLEELSSAATDMRTDCVAFYTLKVLIKMLDTAYDNFTNVNNGYDEMFTYYVEYMNDLVPQILYTKLMFVGDGGNPAGTELVGAMPVFGEGMNYFDCTFPDGKNYPCGEFSSRTDSYFDFPANGAATRLTLTDSDGWSAKLTDEGIDSSYVEFGDHTRKQYYTGPRGNREYDYNFNNFPIQNTSMVVPNPKDIVSQVIPNIPNLRSQMKATLLDIMLGQWINGSISNAAEAYSSPVFMLMQGVNGMAQAKQIGEDEKNLKGQEAESKKRNFILTIVSVVLIFVPIIGEEAAAAAGLATLARSCAIAGEAGNVGLAIYDTVQNPQSAFVNIIGSLIGVGSIAKVARDGPGLDSVARIRQGMKATEISNLGKIFKSNSDTLDTIMKVCRIK
;
A
#
# COMPACT_ATOMS: atom_id res chain seq x y z
N MET A 1 11.43 25.35 58.24
CA MET A 1 11.35 23.89 58.11
C MET A 1 10.02 23.67 57.44
N ASP A 2 10.03 23.69 56.12
CA ASP A 2 8.85 23.93 55.29
C ASP A 2 8.65 22.69 54.43
N ASN A 3 8.43 21.54 55.07
CA ASN A 3 8.23 20.28 54.35
C ASN A 3 6.74 20.17 53.99
N ALA A 4 6.41 20.30 52.70
CA ALA A 4 5.06 20.09 52.19
C ALA A 4 4.62 18.63 52.40
N LEU A 5 3.41 18.42 52.93
CA LEU A 5 2.73 17.13 52.92
C LEU A 5 1.97 17.02 51.58
N CYS A 6 2.07 15.90 50.88
CA CYS A 6 1.39 15.72 49.60
C CYS A 6 -0.12 15.56 49.83
N GLY A 7 -0.97 16.17 49.01
CA GLY A 7 -2.42 16.11 49.11
C GLY A 7 -3.11 16.21 47.75
N PRO A 8 -4.34 15.69 47.61
CA PRO A 8 -5.14 15.92 46.41
C PRO A 8 -5.49 17.41 46.33
N GLN A 9 -5.31 18.02 45.14
CA GLN A 9 -5.55 19.46 44.96
C GLN A 9 -6.93 19.89 45.52
N VAL A 10 -6.91 20.81 46.48
CA VAL A 10 -8.09 21.60 46.86
C VAL A 10 -8.05 22.87 46.03
N ASN A 11 -9.00 23.00 45.09
CA ASN A 11 -9.17 24.16 44.22
C ASN A 11 -9.26 25.46 45.04
N TYR A 12 -8.28 26.35 44.92
CA TYR A 12 -8.49 27.79 45.09
C TYR A 12 -7.63 28.59 44.10
N PRO A 13 -8.21 29.55 43.37
CA PRO A 13 -7.43 30.49 42.56
C PRO A 13 -6.85 31.53 43.51
N LEU A 14 -5.55 31.49 43.77
CA LEU A 14 -4.89 32.55 44.55
C LEU A 14 -4.48 33.68 43.61
N SER A 15 -5.34 34.70 43.55
CA SER A 15 -4.96 36.07 43.21
C SER A 15 -3.80 36.51 44.12
N LEU A 16 -2.68 36.87 43.50
CA LEU A 16 -1.49 37.41 44.18
C LEU A 16 -1.81 38.65 45.02
N ASN A 17 -1.66 38.52 46.34
CA ASN A 17 -1.02 39.51 47.23
C ASN A 17 -1.08 39.03 48.68
N LEU A 18 -0.11 38.21 49.12
CA LEU A 18 0.11 37.98 50.55
C LEU A 18 1.61 37.93 50.86
N THR A 19 1.96 38.71 51.88
CA THR A 19 3.31 38.93 52.43
C THR A 19 3.88 37.67 53.09
N TYR A 20 5.21 37.59 53.03
CA TYR A 20 6.14 36.46 53.26
C TYR A 20 6.08 35.65 54.58
N ALA A 21 5.00 35.68 55.38
CA ALA A 21 5.04 35.16 56.76
C ALA A 21 4.07 34.00 57.09
N ASN A 22 3.22 33.53 56.18
CA ASN A 22 2.27 32.43 56.45
C ASN A 22 2.24 31.37 55.33
N LEU A 23 3.39 30.75 55.03
CA LEU A 23 3.42 29.48 54.28
C LEU A 23 2.90 28.37 55.20
N MET A 24 1.57 28.26 55.33
CA MET A 24 0.94 27.11 55.97
C MET A 24 1.18 25.88 55.11
N VAL A 25 2.07 24.99 55.57
CA VAL A 25 2.16 23.60 55.10
C VAL A 25 0.75 23.01 55.11
N GLN A 26 0.26 22.53 53.97
CA GLN A 26 -1.04 21.85 53.88
C GLN A 26 -1.07 20.71 54.90
N LYS A 27 -1.89 20.82 55.95
CA LYS A 27 -2.17 19.70 56.85
C LYS A 27 -3.37 18.96 56.29
N VAL A 28 -3.19 17.71 55.90
CA VAL A 28 -4.31 16.84 55.54
C VAL A 28 -4.99 16.38 56.83
N PRO A 29 -6.31 16.60 57.00
CA PRO A 29 -7.03 16.15 58.19
C PRO A 29 -6.88 14.65 58.41
N GLY A 30 -6.49 14.24 59.62
CA GLY A 30 -6.31 12.83 59.97
C GLY A 30 -4.91 12.26 59.81
N THR A 31 -3.92 13.04 59.33
CA THR A 31 -2.51 12.58 59.30
C THR A 31 -2.03 12.22 60.71
N ILE A 32 -1.64 10.96 60.90
CA ILE A 32 -1.12 10.44 62.17
C ILE A 32 0.37 10.78 62.26
N GLN A 33 0.78 11.40 63.37
CA GLN A 33 2.19 11.68 63.63
C GLN A 33 2.92 10.35 63.89
N PRO A 34 4.08 10.07 63.26
CA PRO A 34 4.81 8.83 63.49
C PRO A 34 5.47 8.85 64.86
N ASP A 35 5.55 7.69 65.49
CA ASP A 35 6.32 7.52 66.72
C ASP A 35 7.84 7.54 66.40
N GLY A 36 8.55 8.55 66.92
CA GLY A 36 10.01 8.69 66.79
C GLY A 36 10.47 9.63 65.67
N PRO A 37 11.80 9.75 65.44
CA PRO A 37 12.35 10.66 64.43
C PRO A 37 11.95 10.20 63.02
N VAL A 38 11.19 11.05 62.32
CA VAL A 38 10.74 10.82 60.94
C VAL A 38 11.91 11.04 59.97
N SER A 39 12.49 9.97 59.45
CA SER A 39 13.56 10.03 58.45
C SER A 39 13.05 10.28 57.03
N ASN A 40 11.78 10.02 56.75
CA ASN A 40 11.18 10.21 55.42
C ASN A 40 9.75 10.80 55.49
N TRP A 41 9.65 12.13 55.45
CA TRP A 41 8.41 12.90 55.57
C TRP A 41 7.42 12.65 54.41
N THR A 42 7.88 12.13 53.27
CA THR A 42 7.04 11.87 52.08
C THR A 42 6.07 10.69 52.28
N ASN A 43 6.29 9.84 53.28
CA ASN A 43 5.44 8.69 53.59
C ASN A 43 4.23 9.04 54.47
N LEU A 44 4.14 10.26 54.98
CA LEU A 44 3.07 10.69 55.90
C LEU A 44 1.71 10.84 55.22
N ASN A 45 1.72 11.28 53.96
CA ASN A 45 0.52 11.37 53.15
C ASN A 45 0.89 11.16 51.69
N PRO A 46 0.99 9.91 51.22
CA PRO A 46 1.39 9.62 49.86
C PRO A 46 0.29 10.05 48.87
N CYS A 47 0.71 10.48 47.68
CA CYS A 47 -0.24 10.68 46.59
C CYS A 47 -0.94 9.36 46.24
N PRO A 48 -2.26 9.38 45.99
CA PRO A 48 -2.95 8.22 45.43
C PRO A 48 -2.24 7.67 44.20
N LEU A 49 -2.34 6.35 43.98
CA LEU A 49 -1.72 5.66 42.84
C LEU A 49 -0.19 5.75 42.77
N ASN A 50 0.48 6.15 43.86
CA ASN A 50 1.91 6.49 43.84
C ASN A 50 2.25 7.53 42.75
N ALA A 51 1.31 8.45 42.48
CA ALA A 51 1.57 9.58 41.58
C ALA A 51 2.71 10.46 42.11
N CYS A 52 3.28 11.28 41.22
CA CYS A 52 4.37 12.18 41.57
C CYS A 52 3.86 13.27 42.51
N CYS A 53 4.66 13.60 43.51
CA CYS A 53 4.41 14.74 44.40
C CYS A 53 5.44 15.82 44.12
N ASP A 54 4.98 17.03 43.83
CA ASP A 54 5.85 18.19 43.66
C ASP A 54 6.21 18.85 45.02
N ILE A 55 7.10 19.85 45.01
CA ILE A 55 7.47 20.59 46.24
C ILE A 55 6.29 21.33 46.89
N TRP A 56 5.21 21.56 46.16
CA TRP A 56 4.01 22.26 46.64
C TRP A 56 3.03 21.29 47.30
N GLY A 57 3.34 19.99 47.33
CA GLY A 57 2.48 18.95 47.85
C GLY A 57 1.37 18.55 46.88
N GLN A 58 1.47 18.90 45.60
CA GLN A 58 0.46 18.58 44.59
C GLN A 58 0.78 17.24 43.93
N CYS A 59 -0.26 16.44 43.74
CA CYS A 59 -0.18 15.14 43.09
C CYS A 59 -0.51 15.23 41.60
N GLY A 60 0.34 14.65 40.75
CA GLY A 60 0.08 14.58 39.31
C GLY A 60 0.97 13.56 38.59
N ILE A 61 0.76 13.41 37.28
CA ILE A 61 1.39 12.37 36.45
C ILE A 61 2.22 12.91 35.29
N THR A 62 2.17 14.22 35.06
CA THR A 62 2.88 14.90 33.98
C THR A 62 4.27 15.34 34.42
N PRO A 63 5.16 15.74 33.48
CA PRO A 63 6.49 16.26 33.81
C PRO A 63 6.48 17.47 34.75
N GLU A 64 5.41 18.26 34.78
CA GLU A 64 5.25 19.39 35.70
C GLU A 64 5.30 18.96 37.17
N PHE A 65 4.84 17.74 37.49
CA PHE A 65 4.86 17.16 38.84
C PHE A 65 5.99 16.15 39.03
N CYS A 66 6.41 15.47 37.95
CA CYS A 66 7.30 14.31 38.02
C CYS A 66 8.79 14.63 37.84
N THR A 67 9.16 15.82 37.37
CA THR A 67 10.56 16.15 37.05
C THR A 67 11.37 16.45 38.31
N SER A 68 12.44 15.69 38.56
CA SER A 68 13.38 15.99 39.65
C SER A 68 14.22 17.21 39.31
N SER A 69 14.24 18.20 40.20
CA SER A 69 14.98 19.45 40.03
C SER A 69 15.48 19.96 41.38
N PRO A 70 16.38 19.22 42.07
CA PRO A 70 16.79 19.55 43.43
C PRO A 70 17.47 20.92 43.50
N ALA A 71 17.20 21.68 44.55
CA ALA A 71 17.86 22.97 44.77
C ALA A 71 19.38 22.79 44.92
N ASP A 72 20.15 23.79 44.46
CA ASP A 72 21.62 23.78 44.56
C ASP A 72 22.11 23.76 46.02
N THR A 73 21.25 24.13 46.97
CA THR A 73 21.51 24.05 48.41
C THR A 73 21.50 22.63 48.96
N GLY A 74 20.92 21.67 48.23
CA GLY A 74 20.73 20.28 48.68
C GLY A 74 19.69 20.11 49.79
N ASN A 75 18.94 21.15 50.13
CA ASN A 75 17.91 21.07 51.16
C ASN A 75 16.75 20.15 50.72
N PRO A 76 16.36 19.13 51.51
CA PRO A 76 15.23 18.26 51.19
C PRO A 76 13.93 19.06 51.01
N GLY A 77 13.09 18.65 50.06
CA GLY A 77 11.81 19.31 49.80
C GLY A 77 11.90 20.65 49.06
N THR A 78 13.06 20.98 48.48
CA THR A 78 13.25 22.23 47.73
C THR A 78 13.69 21.96 46.28
N ALA A 79 13.27 22.83 45.36
CA ALA A 79 13.62 22.73 43.95
C ALA A 79 14.48 23.91 43.47
N ARG A 80 15.09 23.78 42.29
CA ARG A 80 15.74 24.91 41.61
C ARG A 80 14.73 26.03 41.39
N ARG A 81 15.22 27.26 41.51
CA ARG A 81 14.41 28.47 41.31
C ARG A 81 13.71 28.42 39.95
N GLY A 82 12.39 28.61 39.95
CA GLY A 82 11.56 28.60 38.73
C GLY A 82 11.14 27.20 38.26
N THR A 83 11.38 26.14 39.04
CA THR A 83 10.90 24.79 38.75
C THR A 83 9.98 24.31 39.86
N ASN A 84 8.98 23.48 39.54
CA ASN A 84 8.16 22.82 40.56
C ASN A 84 8.98 21.76 41.31
N GLY A 85 9.71 20.91 40.60
CA GLY A 85 10.55 19.88 41.20
C GLY A 85 9.75 18.78 41.91
N CYS A 86 10.16 17.54 41.73
CA CYS A 86 9.52 16.39 42.35
C CYS A 86 10.24 15.95 43.64
N ILE A 87 9.46 15.62 44.68
CA ILE A 87 9.96 15.18 45.99
C ILE A 87 9.62 13.72 46.32
N SER A 88 8.65 13.11 45.64
CA SER A 88 8.30 11.68 45.82
C SER A 88 7.75 11.06 44.54
N ASN A 89 8.03 9.77 44.34
CA ASN A 89 7.63 8.98 43.17
C ASN A 89 7.98 9.65 41.82
N CYS A 90 9.17 10.23 41.71
CA CYS A 90 9.55 11.03 40.55
C CYS A 90 9.75 10.21 39.27
N GLY A 91 9.63 10.88 38.12
CA GLY A 91 9.77 10.30 36.79
C GLY A 91 8.47 9.76 36.21
N THR A 92 8.43 9.76 34.87
CA THR A 92 7.29 9.33 34.03
C THR A 92 7.57 8.02 33.28
N LYS A 93 8.58 7.25 33.74
CA LYS A 93 8.91 5.97 33.12
C LYS A 93 7.90 4.91 33.54
N ILE A 94 7.56 4.02 32.60
CA ILE A 94 6.75 2.84 32.86
C ILE A 94 7.55 1.87 33.75
N THR A 95 6.90 1.33 34.77
CA THR A 95 7.48 0.22 35.57
C THR A 95 7.08 -1.09 34.90
N ASN A 96 8.06 -1.84 34.39
CA ASN A 96 7.80 -2.99 33.52
C ASN A 96 8.02 -4.34 34.23
N ASN A 97 7.53 -5.42 33.62
CA ASN A 97 7.85 -6.79 34.03
C ASN A 97 9.32 -7.11 33.72
N ASN A 98 9.89 -8.06 34.46
CA ASN A 98 11.24 -8.56 34.17
C ASN A 98 11.29 -9.46 32.94
N GLU A 99 10.20 -10.20 32.67
CA GLU A 99 10.11 -11.16 31.57
C GLU A 99 9.13 -10.67 30.49
N PRO A 100 9.36 -11.03 29.22
CA PRO A 100 8.48 -10.67 28.11
C PRO A 100 7.14 -11.44 28.16
N VAL A 101 6.05 -10.79 27.76
CA VAL A 101 4.75 -11.40 27.50
C VAL A 101 4.79 -12.07 26.12
N LEU A 102 4.77 -13.41 26.10
CA LEU A 102 4.92 -14.19 24.86
C LEU A 102 3.64 -14.33 24.03
N SER A 103 2.48 -14.06 24.63
CA SER A 103 1.17 -14.19 23.98
C SER A 103 0.26 -13.07 24.46
N PRO A 104 0.46 -11.83 23.98
CA PRO A 104 -0.38 -10.70 24.34
C PRO A 104 -1.83 -10.97 23.91
N ARG A 105 -2.78 -10.60 24.77
CA ARG A 105 -4.20 -10.70 24.47
C ARG A 105 -4.59 -9.64 23.45
N ARG A 106 -5.52 -10.02 22.58
CA ARG A 106 -6.25 -9.08 21.75
C ARG A 106 -7.74 -9.19 22.06
N ILE A 107 -8.32 -8.09 22.51
CA ILE A 107 -9.69 -8.05 23.02
C ILE A 107 -10.54 -7.13 22.15
N GLY A 108 -11.61 -7.65 21.57
CA GLY A 108 -12.58 -6.82 20.86
C GLY A 108 -13.79 -6.55 21.75
N TYR A 109 -14.08 -5.29 22.08
CA TYR A 109 -15.39 -4.94 22.62
C TYR A 109 -16.42 -4.93 21.50
N PHE A 110 -17.55 -5.59 21.72
CA PHE A 110 -18.65 -5.64 20.76
C PHE A 110 -19.88 -4.99 21.36
N GLU A 111 -20.34 -3.88 20.77
CA GLU A 111 -21.55 -3.18 21.22
C GLU A 111 -22.78 -3.99 20.79
N ALA A 112 -23.32 -4.79 21.70
CA ALA A 112 -24.48 -5.64 21.50
C ALA A 112 -25.72 -4.90 20.97
N TRP A 113 -25.79 -3.59 21.19
CA TRP A 113 -26.88 -2.73 20.72
C TRP A 113 -26.63 -2.12 19.34
N ASN A 114 -25.52 -2.42 18.64
CA ASN A 114 -25.19 -1.81 17.35
C ASN A 114 -26.30 -1.95 16.30
N LYS A 115 -27.13 -3.00 16.37
CA LYS A 115 -28.31 -3.22 15.50
C LYS A 115 -29.40 -2.16 15.66
N GLN A 116 -29.34 -1.33 16.69
CA GLN A 116 -30.26 -0.21 16.93
C GLN A 116 -29.90 1.04 16.13
N ARG A 117 -28.69 1.10 15.55
CA ARG A 117 -28.27 2.18 14.65
C ARG A 117 -28.98 2.03 13.30
N GLU A 118 -29.25 3.15 12.63
CA GLU A 118 -29.90 3.16 11.30
C GLU A 118 -29.02 2.51 10.21
N CYS A 119 -27.70 2.56 10.40
CA CYS A 119 -26.67 1.90 9.58
C CYS A 119 -25.49 1.47 10.47
N LEU A 120 -24.41 0.95 9.90
CA LEU A 120 -23.26 0.42 10.66
C LEU A 120 -23.69 -0.66 11.66
N ASN A 121 -24.31 -1.72 11.12
CA ASN A 121 -24.73 -2.85 11.92
C ASN A 121 -23.80 -4.04 11.65
N MET A 122 -23.41 -4.72 12.72
CA MET A 122 -22.64 -5.95 12.71
C MET A 122 -23.39 -7.04 13.45
N ASP A 123 -23.55 -8.19 12.82
CA ASP A 123 -23.93 -9.42 13.52
C ASP A 123 -22.69 -10.02 14.17
N ILE A 124 -22.74 -10.36 15.45
CA ILE A 124 -21.56 -10.93 16.13
C ILE A 124 -21.09 -12.25 15.52
N SER A 125 -21.95 -12.98 14.80
CA SER A 125 -21.52 -14.20 14.10
C SER A 125 -20.54 -13.91 12.97
N LYS A 126 -20.38 -12.64 12.58
CA LYS A 126 -19.41 -12.17 11.59
C LYS A 126 -18.08 -11.75 12.21
N LEU A 127 -17.97 -11.77 13.55
CA LEU A 127 -16.68 -11.55 14.19
C LEU A 127 -15.71 -12.66 13.76
N ASP A 128 -14.57 -12.25 13.21
CA ASP A 128 -13.62 -13.18 12.59
C ASP A 128 -13.12 -14.23 13.56
N ASN A 129 -13.45 -15.48 13.27
CA ASN A 129 -13.01 -16.65 14.01
C ASN A 129 -11.63 -17.14 13.50
N ASN A 130 -10.78 -16.23 13.01
CA ASN A 130 -9.46 -16.51 12.43
C ASN A 130 -8.31 -16.45 13.46
N GLY A 131 -8.59 -16.07 14.71
CA GLY A 131 -7.61 -15.93 15.78
C GLY A 131 -7.05 -14.52 15.96
N TYR A 132 -7.58 -13.52 15.24
CA TYR A 132 -7.22 -12.12 15.41
C TYR A 132 -7.54 -11.59 16.81
N TYR A 133 -8.78 -11.83 17.27
CA TYR A 133 -9.18 -11.59 18.65
C TYR A 133 -9.01 -12.86 19.49
N SER A 134 -8.28 -12.75 20.58
CA SER A 134 -8.21 -13.81 21.60
C SER A 134 -9.48 -13.89 22.45
N ALA A 135 -10.15 -12.74 22.65
CA ALA A 135 -11.38 -12.64 23.41
C ALA A 135 -12.32 -11.58 22.81
N VAL A 136 -13.61 -11.81 22.92
CA VAL A 136 -14.66 -10.82 22.67
C VAL A 136 -15.31 -10.45 23.99
N HIS A 137 -15.35 -9.16 24.28
CA HIS A 137 -16.09 -8.57 25.39
C HIS A 137 -17.45 -8.13 24.86
N TRP A 138 -18.49 -8.92 25.15
CA TRP A 138 -19.86 -8.62 24.74
C TRP A 138 -20.45 -7.55 25.66
N ALA A 139 -20.52 -6.32 25.13
CA ALA A 139 -20.91 -5.12 25.84
C ALA A 139 -22.33 -4.70 25.45
N PHE A 140 -23.30 -4.57 26.34
CA PHE A 140 -23.27 -4.92 27.75
C PHE A 140 -24.49 -5.76 28.10
N ALA A 141 -24.29 -6.71 29.01
CA ALA A 141 -25.39 -7.33 29.72
C ALA A 141 -25.99 -6.33 30.71
N ASN A 142 -27.31 -6.33 30.80
CA ASN A 142 -28.03 -5.49 31.74
C ASN A 142 -28.08 -6.16 33.13
N ILE A 143 -28.25 -5.33 34.17
CA ILE A 143 -28.45 -5.79 35.55
C ILE A 143 -29.74 -5.18 36.08
N THR A 144 -30.67 -6.03 36.51
CA THR A 144 -31.93 -5.58 37.11
C THR A 144 -31.70 -4.96 38.49
N THR A 145 -32.71 -4.28 39.03
CA THR A 145 -32.63 -3.67 40.37
C THR A 145 -32.48 -4.68 41.50
N ASP A 146 -32.81 -5.96 41.27
CA ASP A 146 -32.55 -7.09 42.17
C ASP A 146 -31.29 -7.89 41.77
N TRP A 147 -30.40 -7.29 40.99
CA TRP A 147 -29.08 -7.77 40.58
C TRP A 147 -29.09 -9.09 39.79
N LYS A 148 -30.12 -9.34 38.98
CA LYS A 148 -30.12 -10.44 38.01
C LYS A 148 -29.53 -9.98 36.69
N VAL A 149 -28.83 -10.88 36.02
CA VAL A 149 -28.31 -10.68 34.67
C VAL A 149 -29.45 -10.76 33.67
N ASP A 150 -29.54 -9.77 32.78
CA ASP A 150 -30.54 -9.69 31.73
C ASP A 150 -29.88 -9.35 30.38
N VAL A 151 -30.00 -10.28 29.43
CA VAL A 151 -29.54 -10.11 28.04
C VAL A 151 -30.70 -10.05 27.05
N SER A 152 -31.95 -10.06 27.55
CA SER A 152 -33.16 -10.17 26.71
C SER A 152 -33.31 -9.00 25.74
N GLY A 153 -32.76 -7.83 26.08
CA GLY A 153 -32.71 -6.66 25.19
C GLY A 153 -31.89 -6.87 23.92
N GLN A 154 -30.97 -7.83 23.89
CA GLN A 154 -30.12 -8.16 22.73
C GLN A 154 -29.95 -9.69 22.58
N GLN A 155 -31.04 -10.45 22.78
CA GLN A 155 -30.99 -11.92 22.85
C GLN A 155 -30.35 -12.56 21.59
N GLU A 156 -30.65 -12.04 20.40
CA GLU A 156 -30.11 -12.55 19.14
C GLU A 156 -28.58 -12.44 19.08
N GLN A 157 -28.03 -11.30 19.47
CA GLN A 157 -26.59 -11.08 19.53
C GLN A 157 -25.94 -11.93 20.63
N PHE A 158 -26.63 -12.15 21.77
CA PHE A 158 -26.11 -13.05 22.80
C PHE A 158 -26.06 -14.50 22.29
N ASP A 159 -27.12 -14.98 21.64
CA ASP A 159 -27.16 -16.31 21.05
C ASP A 159 -26.13 -16.48 19.92
N GLY A 160 -25.83 -15.41 19.19
CA GLY A 160 -24.73 -15.34 18.22
C GLY A 160 -23.37 -15.53 18.87
N MET A 161 -23.09 -14.82 19.97
CA MET A 161 -21.84 -14.94 20.72
C MET A 161 -21.57 -16.39 21.15
N LEU A 162 -22.61 -17.09 21.63
CA LEU A 162 -22.49 -18.48 22.09
C LEU A 162 -22.04 -19.46 21.01
N LYS A 163 -22.13 -19.09 19.73
CA LYS A 163 -21.71 -19.93 18.59
C LYS A 163 -20.24 -19.75 18.22
N LEU A 164 -19.53 -18.77 18.80
CA LEU A 164 -18.11 -18.54 18.54
C LEU A 164 -17.24 -19.63 19.18
N THR A 165 -16.29 -20.18 18.41
CA THR A 165 -15.53 -21.38 18.80
C THR A 165 -14.02 -21.18 19.01
N LEU A 166 -13.41 -20.12 18.44
CA LEU A 166 -11.97 -19.83 18.54
C LEU A 166 -11.65 -18.56 19.33
N ILE A 167 -12.67 -17.91 19.90
CA ILE A 167 -12.55 -16.66 20.67
C ILE A 167 -13.14 -16.89 22.07
N ASP A 168 -12.43 -16.43 23.10
CA ASP A 168 -12.93 -16.42 24.49
C ASP A 168 -14.16 -15.50 24.58
N LYS A 169 -15.28 -16.01 25.08
CA LYS A 169 -16.54 -15.27 25.21
C LYS A 169 -16.64 -14.65 26.60
N VAL A 170 -16.41 -13.35 26.70
CA VAL A 170 -16.46 -12.60 27.97
C VAL A 170 -17.71 -11.73 28.00
N LEU A 171 -18.49 -11.81 29.09
CA LEU A 171 -19.66 -10.96 29.28
C LEU A 171 -19.30 -9.70 30.06
N SER A 172 -19.50 -8.53 29.45
CA SER A 172 -19.23 -7.24 30.08
C SER A 172 -20.48 -6.65 30.71
N PHE A 173 -20.33 -6.04 31.88
CA PHE A 173 -21.39 -5.33 32.61
C PHE A 173 -21.01 -3.87 32.86
N GLY A 174 -21.99 -2.96 32.74
CA GLY A 174 -21.79 -1.54 33.02
C GLY A 174 -21.78 -0.68 31.76
N GLY A 175 -20.67 0.00 31.52
CA GLY A 175 -20.49 1.05 30.53
C GLY A 175 -21.02 2.40 30.99
N TRP A 176 -20.62 3.47 30.28
CA TRP A 176 -20.98 4.85 30.56
C TRP A 176 -22.50 5.04 30.73
N GLY A 177 -23.30 4.54 29.80
CA GLY A 177 -24.76 4.69 29.82
C GLY A 177 -25.42 4.07 31.06
N PHE A 178 -25.02 2.84 31.42
CA PHE A 178 -25.56 2.16 32.61
C PHE A 178 -25.09 2.83 33.91
N SER A 179 -23.83 3.27 33.94
CA SER A 179 -23.20 3.83 35.14
C SER A 179 -23.65 5.27 35.43
N THR A 180 -24.12 6.01 34.42
CA THR A 180 -24.44 7.45 34.53
C THR A 180 -25.89 7.81 34.22
N SER A 181 -26.71 6.88 33.71
CA SER A 181 -28.14 7.17 33.49
C SER A 181 -28.90 7.31 34.80
N GLY A 182 -29.82 8.28 34.86
CA GLY A 182 -30.68 8.53 36.03
C GLY A 182 -31.52 7.32 36.49
N TYR A 183 -31.71 6.33 35.63
CA TYR A 183 -32.48 5.11 35.94
C TYR A 183 -31.63 3.96 36.48
N THR A 184 -30.32 3.93 36.19
CA THR A 184 -29.47 2.75 36.43
C THR A 184 -28.23 3.03 37.28
N TYR A 185 -27.79 4.30 37.42
CA TYR A 185 -26.56 4.67 38.15
C TYR A 185 -26.47 4.09 39.57
N SER A 186 -27.61 3.88 40.23
CA SER A 186 -27.68 3.40 41.61
C SER A 186 -27.52 1.88 41.75
N ILE A 187 -27.66 1.11 40.66
CA ILE A 187 -27.72 -0.35 40.69
C ILE A 187 -26.35 -0.94 41.09
N LEU A 188 -25.26 -0.54 40.41
CA LEU A 188 -23.91 -0.98 40.76
C LEU A 188 -23.49 -0.47 42.15
N ARG A 189 -23.72 0.84 42.41
CA ARG A 189 -23.45 1.48 43.71
C ARG A 189 -24.09 0.76 44.88
N SER A 190 -25.32 0.27 44.70
CA SER A 190 -26.05 -0.47 45.72
C SER A 190 -25.65 -1.95 45.74
N GLY A 191 -25.37 -2.53 44.59
CA GLY A 191 -25.00 -3.93 44.42
C GLY A 191 -23.67 -4.28 45.07
N VAL A 192 -22.67 -3.39 44.99
CA VAL A 192 -21.36 -3.65 45.61
C VAL A 192 -21.37 -3.49 47.13
N LYS A 193 -22.44 -2.98 47.75
CA LYS A 193 -22.51 -2.81 49.22
C LYS A 193 -22.65 -4.15 49.92
N ASP A 194 -22.22 -4.19 51.18
CA ASP A 194 -22.39 -5.38 52.01
C ASP A 194 -23.88 -5.74 52.17
N GLY A 195 -24.18 -7.04 52.23
CA GLY A 195 -25.53 -7.60 52.15
C GLY A 195 -26.06 -7.81 50.73
N ASN A 196 -25.71 -6.94 49.78
CA ASN A 196 -26.17 -7.05 48.38
C ASN A 196 -25.15 -7.75 47.48
N ARG A 197 -23.85 -7.51 47.72
CA ARG A 197 -22.74 -8.01 46.88
C ARG A 197 -22.72 -9.52 46.74
N GLN A 198 -23.18 -10.25 47.77
CA GLN A 198 -23.25 -11.70 47.76
C GLN A 198 -24.28 -12.19 46.74
N ILE A 199 -25.46 -11.56 46.69
CA ILE A 199 -26.52 -11.88 45.72
C ILE A 199 -26.06 -11.50 44.32
N PHE A 200 -25.51 -10.30 44.17
CA PHE A 200 -25.04 -9.82 42.88
C PHE A 200 -23.93 -10.71 42.30
N ALA A 201 -22.88 -11.01 43.08
CA ALA A 201 -21.77 -11.85 42.64
C ALA A 201 -22.26 -13.25 42.27
N LYS A 202 -23.16 -13.83 43.09
CA LYS A 202 -23.74 -15.14 42.82
C LYS A 202 -24.52 -15.15 41.50
N ASN A 203 -25.40 -14.17 41.28
CA ASN A 203 -26.22 -14.10 40.07
C ASN A 203 -25.37 -13.98 38.81
N VAL A 204 -24.29 -13.17 38.86
CA VAL A 204 -23.34 -13.06 37.75
C VAL A 204 -22.65 -14.40 37.50
N VAL A 205 -22.03 -15.00 38.52
CA VAL A 205 -21.28 -16.26 38.37
C VAL A 205 -22.18 -17.42 37.94
N ASP A 206 -23.40 -17.51 38.46
CA ASP A 206 -24.40 -18.49 38.02
C ASP A 206 -24.70 -18.33 36.52
N PHE A 207 -24.83 -17.09 36.03
CA PHE A 207 -25.08 -16.82 34.61
C PHE A 207 -23.88 -17.21 33.74
N ILE A 208 -22.67 -16.80 34.12
CA ILE A 208 -21.42 -17.18 33.42
C ILE A 208 -21.29 -18.70 33.34
N THR A 209 -21.60 -19.41 34.42
CA THR A 209 -21.54 -20.88 34.49
C THR A 209 -22.63 -21.53 33.64
N LYS A 210 -23.87 -21.03 33.72
CA LYS A 210 -25.04 -21.55 32.98
C LYS A 210 -24.80 -21.56 31.47
N TYR A 211 -24.20 -20.52 30.93
CA TYR A 211 -23.92 -20.38 29.49
C TYR A 211 -22.50 -20.78 29.08
N ASN A 212 -21.72 -21.31 30.03
CA ASN A 212 -20.32 -21.69 29.84
C ASN A 212 -19.47 -20.60 29.15
N LEU A 213 -19.60 -19.36 29.62
CA LEU A 213 -18.82 -18.24 29.13
C LEU A 213 -17.38 -18.29 29.67
N ASP A 214 -16.42 -17.81 28.91
CA ASP A 214 -14.99 -17.92 29.21
C ASP A 214 -14.54 -16.88 30.24
N GLY A 215 -15.33 -15.82 30.46
CA GLY A 215 -15.06 -14.85 31.52
C GLY A 215 -16.15 -13.85 31.78
N VAL A 216 -15.86 -12.93 32.70
CA VAL A 216 -16.68 -11.77 33.04
C VAL A 216 -15.83 -10.52 33.14
N ASP A 217 -16.37 -9.41 32.66
CA ASP A 217 -15.76 -8.10 32.69
C ASP A 217 -16.71 -7.08 33.34
N PHE A 218 -16.16 -6.15 34.11
CA PHE A 218 -16.93 -5.09 34.75
C PHE A 218 -16.38 -3.71 34.39
N ASP A 219 -17.19 -2.93 33.70
CA ASP A 219 -16.92 -1.57 33.25
C ASP A 219 -17.79 -0.58 34.03
N TRP A 220 -17.44 -0.33 35.30
CA TRP A 220 -18.17 0.64 36.12
C TRP A 220 -17.54 2.03 35.99
N GLU A 221 -18.32 2.98 35.46
CA GLU A 221 -17.88 4.35 35.17
C GLU A 221 -18.53 5.45 36.05
N TYR A 222 -17.91 5.93 37.14
CA TYR A 222 -16.78 5.36 37.86
C TYR A 222 -17.07 5.32 39.38
N PRO A 223 -16.62 4.29 40.11
CA PRO A 223 -16.73 4.23 41.56
C PRO A 223 -16.12 5.47 42.21
N GLY A 224 -16.86 6.10 43.11
CA GLY A 224 -16.39 7.26 43.87
C GLY A 224 -16.38 8.59 43.11
N ALA A 225 -16.82 8.62 41.84
CA ALA A 225 -16.91 9.86 41.06
C ALA A 225 -17.87 10.88 41.71
N GLN A 226 -17.47 12.16 41.74
CA GLN A 226 -18.19 13.22 42.45
C GLN A 226 -18.84 14.26 41.52
N ASP A 227 -18.45 14.26 40.25
CA ASP A 227 -18.58 15.39 39.33
C ASP A 227 -19.20 15.04 37.97
N ILE A 228 -19.76 13.82 37.84
CA ILE A 228 -20.51 13.41 36.66
C ILE A 228 -21.82 14.22 36.58
N ARG A 229 -21.97 14.99 35.51
CA ARG A 229 -23.13 15.86 35.31
C ARG A 229 -24.43 15.04 35.25
N GLY A 230 -25.43 15.47 36.02
CA GLY A 230 -26.75 14.83 36.03
C GLY A 230 -26.84 13.59 36.94
N VAL A 231 -25.74 13.20 37.59
CA VAL A 231 -25.69 12.05 38.50
C VAL A 231 -25.31 12.53 39.91
N PRO A 232 -25.99 12.05 40.97
CA PRO A 232 -25.58 12.37 42.33
C PRO A 232 -24.14 11.93 42.63
N PRO A 233 -23.37 12.68 43.45
CA PRO A 233 -22.04 12.27 43.88
C PRO A 233 -22.05 10.88 44.50
N ASP A 234 -21.08 10.05 44.16
CA ASP A 234 -20.98 8.69 44.69
C ASP A 234 -20.34 8.65 46.09
N SER A 235 -20.43 7.52 46.77
CA SER A 235 -19.73 7.31 48.04
C SER A 235 -18.21 7.19 47.81
N PRO A 236 -17.36 7.82 48.62
CA PRO A 236 -15.92 7.56 48.62
C PRO A 236 -15.56 6.09 48.90
N ASP A 237 -16.45 5.34 49.57
CA ASP A 237 -16.25 3.93 49.91
C ASP A 237 -16.54 2.99 48.73
N SER A 238 -17.09 3.50 47.62
CA SER A 238 -17.48 2.70 46.46
C SER A 238 -16.34 1.88 45.89
N GLY A 239 -15.11 2.41 45.83
CA GLY A 239 -13.93 1.68 45.36
C GLY A 239 -13.58 0.48 46.24
N ALA A 240 -13.61 0.65 47.56
CA ALA A 240 -13.37 -0.44 48.52
C ALA A 240 -14.48 -1.50 48.45
N ASN A 241 -15.74 -1.06 48.35
CA ASN A 241 -16.88 -1.96 48.17
C ASN A 241 -16.80 -2.75 46.86
N TYR A 242 -16.32 -2.12 45.79
CA TYR A 242 -16.11 -2.77 44.50
C TYR A 242 -15.05 -3.86 44.57
N LEU A 243 -13.91 -3.60 45.21
CA LEU A 243 -12.87 -4.61 45.43
C LEU A 243 -13.42 -5.84 46.17
N GLU A 244 -14.20 -5.64 47.23
CA GLU A 244 -14.80 -6.75 47.98
C GLU A 244 -15.82 -7.54 47.15
N PHE A 245 -16.57 -6.86 46.28
CA PHE A 245 -17.41 -7.53 45.29
C PHE A 245 -16.58 -8.37 44.30
N LEU A 246 -15.50 -7.83 43.74
CA LEU A 246 -14.61 -8.55 42.82
C LEU A 246 -13.97 -9.78 43.48
N LYS A 247 -13.58 -9.69 44.76
CA LYS A 247 -13.09 -10.84 45.55
C LYS A 247 -14.14 -11.95 45.64
N LEU A 248 -15.40 -11.59 45.87
CA LEU A 248 -16.49 -12.56 45.91
C LEU A 248 -16.77 -13.20 44.55
N VAL A 249 -16.71 -12.42 43.47
CA VAL A 249 -16.82 -12.96 42.11
C VAL A 249 -15.69 -13.94 41.86
N ARG A 250 -14.43 -13.55 42.09
CA ARG A 250 -13.27 -14.44 41.91
C ARG A 250 -13.38 -15.73 42.73
N GLN A 251 -13.81 -15.63 43.98
CA GLN A 251 -13.95 -16.79 44.86
C GLN A 251 -15.00 -17.80 44.33
N GLN A 252 -16.07 -17.31 43.71
CA GLN A 252 -17.16 -18.14 43.21
C GLN A 252 -16.93 -18.60 41.76
N LEU A 253 -16.15 -17.85 40.98
CA LEU A 253 -15.93 -18.13 39.56
C LEU A 253 -15.13 -19.44 39.37
N PRO A 254 -15.59 -20.36 38.50
CA PRO A 254 -14.87 -21.60 38.21
C PRO A 254 -13.43 -21.35 37.73
N SER A 255 -12.53 -22.29 38.06
CA SER A 255 -11.16 -22.26 37.56
C SER A 255 -11.12 -22.29 36.03
N GLY A 256 -10.21 -21.51 35.44
CA GLY A 256 -10.06 -21.36 33.99
C GLY A 256 -10.90 -20.25 33.37
N LYS A 257 -11.83 -19.62 34.11
CA LYS A 257 -12.58 -18.46 33.62
C LYS A 257 -11.91 -17.14 34.02
N THR A 258 -11.94 -16.15 33.13
CA THR A 258 -11.34 -14.84 33.38
C THR A 258 -12.27 -13.91 34.14
N LEU A 259 -11.68 -13.04 34.97
CA LEU A 259 -12.33 -11.88 35.58
C LEU A 259 -11.49 -10.66 35.24
N SER A 260 -12.08 -9.66 34.58
CA SER A 260 -11.44 -8.39 34.26
C SER A 260 -12.28 -7.19 34.69
N ILE A 261 -11.67 -6.01 34.61
CA ILE A 261 -12.37 -4.73 34.70
C ILE A 261 -11.90 -3.80 33.58
N ALA A 262 -12.74 -2.85 33.19
CA ALA A 262 -12.30 -1.65 32.49
C ALA A 262 -11.99 -0.53 33.50
N ALA A 263 -10.90 0.21 33.28
CA ALA A 263 -10.43 1.26 34.16
C ALA A 263 -10.06 2.54 33.38
N PRO A 264 -10.32 3.74 33.95
CA PRO A 264 -10.10 5.01 33.26
C PRO A 264 -8.62 5.41 33.21
N ALA A 265 -8.17 5.97 32.07
CA ALA A 265 -6.83 6.55 31.94
C ALA A 265 -6.61 7.81 32.80
N SER A 266 -7.70 8.50 33.16
CA SER A 266 -7.66 9.72 33.98
C SER A 266 -7.24 9.45 35.43
N TYR A 267 -6.22 10.18 35.91
CA TYR A 267 -5.82 10.20 37.32
C TYR A 267 -6.99 10.54 38.25
N TRP A 268 -7.85 11.48 37.85
CA TRP A 268 -8.95 11.98 38.69
C TRP A 268 -9.98 10.90 39.04
N TYR A 269 -10.26 10.00 38.10
CA TYR A 269 -11.18 8.89 38.30
C TYR A 269 -10.48 7.64 38.84
N LEU A 270 -9.30 7.29 38.33
CA LEU A 270 -8.59 6.06 38.73
C LEU A 270 -8.18 6.09 40.21
N ARG A 271 -7.90 7.26 40.80
CA ARG A 271 -7.48 7.37 42.21
C ARG A 271 -8.52 6.87 43.22
N ASN A 272 -9.77 6.71 42.82
CA ASN A 272 -10.83 6.16 43.66
C ASN A 272 -10.83 4.62 43.64
N PHE A 273 -10.06 3.98 42.76
CA PHE A 273 -9.92 2.54 42.68
C PHE A 273 -8.75 2.09 43.57
N PRO A 274 -8.94 1.08 44.43
CA PRO A 274 -7.81 0.36 45.06
C PRO A 274 -7.14 -0.54 44.00
N ILE A 275 -6.56 0.08 42.98
CA ILE A 275 -6.21 -0.59 41.71
C ILE A 275 -5.12 -1.66 41.89
N LYS A 276 -4.22 -1.46 42.84
CA LYS A 276 -3.19 -2.43 43.20
C LYS A 276 -3.85 -3.70 43.74
N GLU A 277 -4.72 -3.57 44.73
CA GLU A 277 -5.44 -4.69 45.34
C GLU A 277 -6.40 -5.34 44.34
N ILE A 278 -7.01 -4.57 43.44
CA ILE A 278 -7.82 -5.11 42.35
C ILE A 278 -6.97 -6.00 41.43
N SER A 279 -5.75 -5.57 41.07
CA SER A 279 -4.85 -6.35 40.21
C SER A 279 -4.44 -7.71 40.79
N GLU A 280 -4.52 -7.88 42.11
CA GLU A 280 -4.29 -9.17 42.79
C GLU A 280 -5.48 -10.14 42.65
N VAL A 281 -6.64 -9.65 42.21
CA VAL A 281 -7.90 -10.43 42.12
C VAL A 281 -8.31 -10.70 40.67
N VAL A 282 -8.10 -9.73 39.78
CA VAL A 282 -8.47 -9.83 38.35
C VAL A 282 -7.34 -10.45 37.53
N ASP A 283 -7.68 -11.05 36.39
CA ASP A 283 -6.68 -11.59 35.45
C ASP A 283 -5.99 -10.46 34.69
N TYR A 284 -6.76 -9.47 34.23
CA TYR A 284 -6.28 -8.31 33.50
C TYR A 284 -7.20 -7.09 33.68
N ILE A 285 -6.69 -5.92 33.30
CA ILE A 285 -7.37 -4.64 33.33
C ILE A 285 -7.37 -4.07 31.92
N VAL A 286 -8.55 -3.87 31.34
CA VAL A 286 -8.73 -3.08 30.13
C VAL A 286 -8.56 -1.61 30.50
N TYR A 287 -7.48 -1.00 30.04
CA TYR A 287 -7.15 0.37 30.40
C TYR A 287 -7.54 1.30 29.26
N MET A 288 -8.59 2.08 29.49
CA MET A 288 -9.26 2.90 28.48
C MET A 288 -8.41 4.14 28.15
N THR A 289 -7.34 3.93 27.38
CA THR A 289 -6.39 4.95 26.90
C THR A 289 -6.88 5.68 25.65
N TYR A 290 -8.16 6.02 25.67
CA TYR A 290 -8.89 6.84 24.72
C TYR A 290 -9.82 7.78 25.51
N ASP A 291 -10.57 8.65 24.85
CA ASP A 291 -11.35 9.68 25.52
C ASP A 291 -10.52 10.56 26.47
N LEU A 292 -9.25 10.78 26.15
CA LEU A 292 -8.39 11.67 26.93
C LEU A 292 -8.92 13.11 26.87
N HIS A 293 -9.52 13.47 25.73
CA HIS A 293 -10.08 14.78 25.45
C HIS A 293 -11.40 14.68 24.70
N GLY A 294 -12.29 15.64 24.96
CA GLY A 294 -13.63 15.66 24.39
C GLY A 294 -14.36 16.97 24.67
N GLN A 295 -15.62 17.07 24.24
CA GLN A 295 -16.42 18.30 24.35
C GLN A 295 -16.59 18.80 25.80
N TRP A 296 -16.42 17.90 26.78
CA TRP A 296 -16.45 18.22 28.20
C TRP A 296 -15.31 19.15 28.67
N ASP A 297 -14.30 19.40 27.83
CA ASP A 297 -13.15 20.24 28.13
C ASP A 297 -13.43 21.76 28.03
N TYR A 298 -14.59 22.15 27.48
CA TYR A 298 -14.89 23.53 27.06
C TYR A 298 -14.55 24.62 28.10
N ASP A 299 -14.98 24.45 29.35
CA ASP A 299 -14.73 25.40 30.45
C ASP A 299 -13.90 24.76 31.57
N LYS A 300 -12.97 23.87 31.19
CA LYS A 300 -12.16 23.09 32.13
C LYS A 300 -10.68 23.43 32.00
N PRO A 301 -10.17 24.41 32.77
CA PRO A 301 -8.76 24.80 32.72
C PRO A 301 -7.79 23.71 33.19
N THR A 302 -8.32 22.68 33.87
CA THR A 302 -7.55 21.52 34.35
C THR A 302 -7.62 20.32 33.40
N ALA A 303 -8.38 20.42 32.29
CA ALA A 303 -8.53 19.30 31.35
C ALA A 303 -7.27 19.07 30.52
N ALA A 304 -6.54 20.13 30.17
CA ALA A 304 -5.32 20.04 29.37
C ALA A 304 -4.25 21.03 29.85
N SER A 305 -2.99 20.58 29.90
CA SER A 305 -1.87 21.47 30.19
C SER A 305 -1.76 22.56 29.12
N GLY A 306 -1.39 23.77 29.55
CA GLY A 306 -1.26 24.92 28.65
C GLY A 306 -2.58 25.51 28.12
N CYS A 307 -3.74 25.05 28.61
CA CYS A 307 -5.06 25.58 28.22
C CYS A 307 -5.80 26.28 29.39
N PRO A 308 -5.34 27.45 29.86
CA PRO A 308 -5.88 28.08 31.07
C PRO A 308 -7.33 28.58 30.95
N ALA A 309 -7.87 28.69 29.74
CA ALA A 309 -9.28 29.04 29.51
C ALA A 309 -10.20 27.80 29.41
N GLY A 310 -9.64 26.60 29.22
CA GLY A 310 -10.40 25.43 28.76
C GLY A 310 -10.73 25.49 27.27
N GLY A 311 -11.28 24.40 26.74
CA GLY A 311 -11.85 24.36 25.39
C GLY A 311 -10.85 24.39 24.24
N CYS A 312 -9.57 24.11 24.51
CA CYS A 312 -8.58 23.91 23.46
C CYS A 312 -8.82 22.58 22.72
N LEU A 313 -8.51 22.54 21.43
CA LEU A 313 -8.49 21.32 20.65
C LEU A 313 -7.37 20.41 21.16
N ARG A 314 -7.73 19.20 21.58
CA ARG A 314 -6.78 18.20 22.05
C ARG A 314 -7.20 16.84 21.55
N SER A 315 -6.21 15.99 21.35
CA SER A 315 -6.44 14.67 20.82
C SER A 315 -6.99 13.71 21.86
N GLN A 316 -8.09 13.03 21.54
CA GLN A 316 -8.59 11.96 22.42
C GLN A 316 -7.64 10.75 22.52
N VAL A 317 -6.65 10.68 21.63
CA VAL A 317 -5.66 9.60 21.51
C VAL A 317 -4.24 10.15 21.64
N ASN A 318 -4.02 11.24 22.37
CA ASN A 318 -2.70 11.83 22.54
C ASN A 318 -1.68 10.78 23.06
N LYS A 319 -0.60 10.54 22.30
CA LYS A 319 0.37 9.46 22.59
C LYS A 319 1.17 9.74 23.85
N THR A 320 1.55 11.00 24.06
CA THR A 320 2.33 11.43 25.22
C THR A 320 1.50 11.30 26.51
N GLU A 321 0.23 11.69 26.47
CA GLU A 321 -0.67 11.51 27.62
C GLU A 321 -1.01 10.05 27.88
N THR A 322 -1.17 9.25 26.81
CA THR A 322 -1.29 7.79 26.93
C THR A 322 -0.09 7.19 27.66
N ALA A 323 1.14 7.63 27.34
CA ALA A 323 2.35 7.18 28.03
C ALA A 323 2.36 7.57 29.53
N TYR A 324 1.86 8.76 29.88
CA TYR A 324 1.72 9.18 31.28
C TYR A 324 0.69 8.32 32.03
N ALA A 325 -0.45 8.01 31.42
CA ALA A 325 -1.45 7.12 32.00
C ALA A 325 -0.86 5.71 32.25
N LEU A 326 -0.14 5.15 31.26
CA LEU A 326 0.53 3.84 31.39
C LEU A 326 1.62 3.84 32.48
N SER A 327 2.37 4.93 32.61
CA SER A 327 3.32 5.10 33.73
C SER A 327 2.60 5.17 35.08
N MET A 328 1.48 5.89 35.16
CA MET A 328 0.69 6.01 36.39
C MET A 328 0.20 4.65 36.89
N ILE A 329 -0.49 3.88 36.05
CA ILE A 329 -1.08 2.60 36.47
C ILE A 329 -0.01 1.57 36.88
N THR A 330 1.13 1.54 36.19
CA THR A 330 2.24 0.65 36.57
C THR A 330 2.90 1.07 37.88
N LYS A 331 3.10 2.38 38.11
CA LYS A 331 3.60 2.91 39.39
C LYS A 331 2.61 2.72 40.54
N ALA A 332 1.31 2.69 40.26
CA ALA A 332 0.28 2.36 41.23
C ALA A 332 0.41 0.92 41.76
N GLY A 333 1.18 0.07 41.06
CA GLY A 333 1.51 -1.29 41.48
C GLY A 333 0.85 -2.37 40.65
N VAL A 334 0.18 -2.02 39.55
CA VAL A 334 -0.37 -3.01 38.61
C VAL A 334 0.77 -3.60 37.77
N PRO A 335 0.93 -4.94 37.75
CA PRO A 335 1.89 -5.60 36.86
C PRO A 335 1.61 -5.27 35.39
N ALA A 336 2.64 -4.87 34.64
CA ALA A 336 2.50 -4.51 33.23
C ALA A 336 1.84 -5.62 32.40
N LYS A 337 2.15 -6.89 32.67
CA LYS A 337 1.54 -8.05 31.99
C LYS A 337 0.02 -8.20 32.18
N GLN A 338 -0.58 -7.46 33.11
CA GLN A 338 -2.04 -7.46 33.35
C GLN A 338 -2.73 -6.26 32.71
N ILE A 339 -2.01 -5.31 32.12
CA ILE A 339 -2.58 -4.13 31.49
C ILE A 339 -2.88 -4.46 30.02
N ILE A 340 -4.12 -4.23 29.60
CA ILE A 340 -4.54 -4.28 28.20
C ILE A 340 -4.76 -2.83 27.74
N MET A 341 -3.94 -2.34 26.81
CA MET A 341 -4.02 -0.96 26.34
C MET A 341 -5.20 -0.76 25.39
N GLY A 342 -6.09 0.19 25.69
CA GLY A 342 -7.26 0.49 24.89
C GLY A 342 -6.97 1.35 23.66
N LEU A 343 -7.57 0.97 22.54
CA LEU A 343 -7.52 1.63 21.24
C LEU A 343 -8.95 1.93 20.77
N PRO A 344 -9.26 3.19 20.39
CA PRO A 344 -10.58 3.54 19.89
C PRO A 344 -10.67 3.29 18.38
N LEU A 345 -11.78 2.70 17.95
CA LEU A 345 -12.23 2.57 16.56
C LEU A 345 -13.25 3.68 16.21
N TYR A 346 -13.03 4.88 16.77
CA TYR A 346 -13.84 6.07 16.57
C TYR A 346 -13.00 7.34 16.80
N GLY A 347 -13.51 8.47 16.31
CA GLY A 347 -13.01 9.82 16.50
C GLY A 347 -13.85 10.66 17.48
N ARG A 348 -13.22 11.60 18.18
CA ARG A 348 -13.90 12.67 18.93
C ARG A 348 -13.89 13.95 18.11
N SER A 349 -15.07 14.54 17.94
CA SER A 349 -15.28 15.68 17.03
C SER A 349 -15.68 16.98 17.74
N PHE A 350 -15.26 18.09 17.15
CA PHE A 350 -15.44 19.44 17.63
C PHE A 350 -15.75 20.40 16.47
N LYS A 351 -16.62 21.40 16.69
CA LYS A 351 -16.69 22.56 15.79
C LYS A 351 -15.65 23.58 16.20
N LEU A 352 -14.79 23.97 15.26
CA LEU A 352 -13.80 25.03 15.43
C LEU A 352 -14.48 26.36 15.75
N ALA A 353 -13.92 27.10 16.72
CA ALA A 353 -14.34 28.48 16.99
C ALA A 353 -13.91 29.45 15.88
N GLU A 354 -12.85 29.12 15.15
CA GLU A 354 -12.33 29.89 14.03
C GLU A 354 -11.85 28.94 12.92
N ALA A 355 -12.40 29.10 11.71
CA ALA A 355 -11.98 28.32 10.55
C ALA A 355 -10.48 28.54 10.26
N GLY A 356 -9.76 27.45 9.94
CA GLY A 356 -8.32 27.49 9.72
C GLY A 356 -7.46 27.49 10.99
N CYS A 357 -8.04 27.70 12.18
CA CYS A 357 -7.33 27.48 13.45
C CYS A 357 -7.52 26.01 13.88
N THR A 358 -6.57 25.16 13.50
CA THR A 358 -6.70 23.70 13.62
C THR A 358 -5.70 23.05 14.58
N GLY A 359 -4.77 23.84 15.11
CA GLY A 359 -3.73 23.37 16.02
C GLY A 359 -4.19 23.24 17.49
N PRO A 360 -3.35 22.66 18.36
CA PRO A 360 -3.74 22.29 19.71
C PRO A 360 -3.99 23.46 20.70
N ASN A 361 -3.69 24.69 20.27
CA ASN A 361 -3.99 25.91 21.03
C ASN A 361 -5.26 26.62 20.52
N CYS A 362 -5.86 26.12 19.44
CA CYS A 362 -7.13 26.61 18.93
C CYS A 362 -8.29 26.10 19.77
N HIS A 363 -9.46 26.74 19.68
CA HIS A 363 -10.60 26.45 20.53
C HIS A 363 -11.79 25.92 19.74
N PHE A 364 -12.71 25.24 20.43
CA PHE A 364 -13.99 24.79 19.88
C PHE A 364 -15.19 25.55 20.44
N THR A 365 -16.35 25.47 19.79
CA THR A 365 -17.52 26.30 20.15
C THR A 365 -18.40 25.70 21.23
N GLY A 366 -18.46 26.30 22.41
CA GLY A 366 -19.44 25.93 23.44
C GLY A 366 -19.30 24.50 24.00
N PRO A 367 -20.06 24.17 25.06
CA PRO A 367 -19.94 22.88 25.74
C PRO A 367 -20.49 21.68 24.96
N LEU A 368 -21.25 21.91 23.89
CA LEU A 368 -21.72 20.84 22.99
C LEU A 368 -20.90 20.76 21.71
N SER A 369 -19.86 21.59 21.59
CA SER A 369 -19.06 21.88 20.39
C SER A 369 -19.85 22.34 19.16
N GLY A 370 -21.08 21.90 18.90
CA GLY A 370 -21.77 22.11 17.63
C GLY A 370 -21.21 21.28 16.46
N ALA A 371 -20.36 20.29 16.75
CA ALA A 371 -19.82 19.39 15.73
C ALA A 371 -20.92 18.61 15.01
N THR A 372 -20.69 18.35 13.73
CA THR A 372 -21.57 17.51 12.90
C THR A 372 -21.69 16.12 13.51
N LEU A 373 -22.92 15.61 13.55
CA LEU A 373 -23.21 14.24 14.02
C LEU A 373 -22.86 13.20 12.96
N GLY A 374 -22.37 12.04 13.41
CA GLY A 374 -22.23 10.87 12.54
C GLY A 374 -23.59 10.38 12.06
N VAL A 375 -23.68 9.95 10.80
CA VAL A 375 -24.93 9.50 10.16
C VAL A 375 -25.48 8.22 10.79
N CYS A 376 -24.61 7.26 11.11
CA CYS A 376 -24.96 5.99 11.72
C CYS A 376 -24.92 6.04 13.25
N THR A 377 -23.88 6.65 13.82
CA THR A 377 -23.71 6.78 15.29
C THR A 377 -24.68 7.79 15.91
N ASN A 378 -25.19 8.73 15.10
CA ASN A 378 -26.19 9.73 15.46
C ASN A 378 -25.87 10.49 16.76
N THR A 379 -24.57 10.74 16.99
CA THR A 379 -24.06 11.39 18.21
C THR A 379 -23.07 12.48 17.83
N ALA A 380 -23.39 13.73 18.16
CA ALA A 380 -22.45 14.83 17.96
C ALA A 380 -21.22 14.65 18.86
N GLY A 381 -20.02 14.85 18.31
CA GLY A 381 -18.77 14.65 19.06
C GLY A 381 -18.22 13.23 19.05
N TYR A 382 -18.88 12.29 18.37
CA TYR A 382 -18.50 10.88 18.34
C TYR A 382 -18.74 10.30 16.96
N ILE A 383 -17.69 10.02 16.22
CA ILE A 383 -17.77 9.57 14.83
C ILE A 383 -17.06 8.22 14.72
N SER A 384 -17.75 7.18 14.26
CA SER A 384 -17.13 5.86 14.05
C SER A 384 -16.04 5.90 12.96
N ASN A 385 -15.07 4.98 13.02
CA ASN A 385 -14.09 4.82 11.95
C ASN A 385 -14.77 4.58 10.59
N TYR A 386 -15.81 3.76 10.54
CA TYR A 386 -16.59 3.53 9.32
C TYR A 386 -17.15 4.83 8.71
N GLU A 387 -17.71 5.73 9.53
CA GLU A 387 -18.22 7.02 9.06
C GLU A 387 -17.09 7.91 8.55
N ILE A 388 -15.95 7.95 9.24
CA ILE A 388 -14.76 8.70 8.81
C ILE A 388 -14.29 8.17 7.45
N PHE A 389 -14.14 6.85 7.28
CA PHE A 389 -13.74 6.23 6.01
C PHE A 389 -14.73 6.50 4.88
N THR A 390 -16.03 6.46 5.19
CA THR A 390 -17.09 6.79 4.23
C THR A 390 -16.95 8.22 3.73
N TRP A 391 -16.60 9.18 4.60
CA TRP A 391 -16.34 10.56 4.17
C TRP A 391 -15.05 10.67 3.34
N LEU A 392 -13.96 10.03 3.77
CA LEU A 392 -12.68 10.06 3.04
C LEU A 392 -12.78 9.46 1.63
N SER A 393 -13.54 8.38 1.47
CA SER A 393 -13.75 7.73 0.16
C SER A 393 -14.65 8.53 -0.79
N GLN A 394 -15.46 9.44 -0.26
CA GLN A 394 -16.39 10.28 -1.03
C GLN A 394 -15.81 11.67 -1.39
N ASP A 395 -14.53 11.93 -1.11
CA ASP A 395 -13.79 13.18 -1.38
C ASP A 395 -13.77 13.60 -2.88
N GLN A 396 -14.22 12.74 -3.78
CA GLN A 396 -14.45 13.10 -5.19
C GLN A 396 -15.79 13.80 -5.48
N ASN A 397 -16.63 14.02 -4.47
CA ASN A 397 -17.94 14.66 -4.61
C ASN A 397 -18.07 15.91 -3.70
N SER A 398 -17.42 17.00 -4.12
CA SER A 398 -17.34 18.27 -3.39
C SER A 398 -18.69 18.92 -3.06
N ASP A 399 -19.77 18.47 -3.69
CA ASP A 399 -21.12 19.03 -3.54
C ASP A 399 -21.81 18.61 -2.22
N ILE A 400 -21.27 17.62 -1.48
CA ILE A 400 -21.93 17.05 -0.29
C ILE A 400 -21.18 17.35 1.02
N TYR A 401 -19.85 17.24 1.06
CA TYR A 401 -19.05 17.33 2.31
C TYR A 401 -17.93 18.41 2.29
N GLY A 402 -17.85 19.21 1.23
CA GLY A 402 -16.81 20.22 1.04
C GLY A 402 -15.40 19.61 0.86
N ASN A 403 -14.35 20.43 1.02
CA ASN A 403 -12.97 19.95 1.00
C ASN A 403 -12.64 19.21 2.31
N ILE A 404 -12.16 17.97 2.21
CA ILE A 404 -11.64 17.21 3.35
C ILE A 404 -10.10 17.33 3.38
N SER A 405 -9.53 17.49 4.57
CA SER A 405 -8.07 17.45 4.74
C SER A 405 -7.71 16.63 5.97
N ILE A 406 -6.60 15.90 5.87
CA ILE A 406 -6.02 15.14 6.99
C ILE A 406 -4.71 15.83 7.39
N SER A 407 -4.59 16.15 8.67
CA SER A 407 -3.36 16.67 9.26
C SER A 407 -2.87 15.70 10.31
N GLN A 408 -1.60 15.30 10.21
CA GLN A 408 -0.94 14.51 11.24
C GLN A 408 -0.14 15.41 12.17
N TYR A 409 -0.35 15.24 13.47
CA TYR A 409 0.40 15.94 14.51
C TYR A 409 1.11 14.88 15.36
N GLU A 410 2.45 14.95 15.48
CA GLU A 410 3.30 13.87 16.02
C GLU A 410 2.69 13.10 17.20
N ASP A 411 2.28 13.82 18.27
CA ASP A 411 1.74 13.23 19.49
C ASP A 411 0.23 13.35 19.62
N GLU A 412 -0.43 14.19 18.83
CA GLU A 412 -1.87 14.48 18.91
C GLU A 412 -2.69 13.54 17.98
N GLY A 413 -2.10 12.47 17.45
CA GLY A 413 -2.80 11.55 16.54
C GLY A 413 -3.19 12.20 15.20
N ASP A 414 -4.15 11.60 14.52
CA ASP A 414 -4.63 12.10 13.23
C ASP A 414 -5.83 13.01 13.41
N VAL A 415 -5.86 14.08 12.60
CA VAL A 415 -6.93 15.05 12.60
C VAL A 415 -7.55 15.11 11.21
N VAL A 416 -8.86 14.82 11.13
CA VAL A 416 -9.66 15.15 9.93
C VAL A 416 -10.29 16.51 10.12
N ILE A 417 -10.20 17.35 9.09
CA ILE A 417 -10.97 18.60 8.99
C ILE A 417 -11.86 18.50 7.75
N PHE A 418 -13.15 18.73 7.94
CA PHE A 418 -14.12 18.82 6.84
C PHE A 418 -15.12 19.96 7.10
N ASN A 419 -15.85 20.39 6.07
CA ASN A 419 -16.74 21.57 6.15
C ASN A 419 -16.05 22.84 6.72
N GLU A 420 -14.74 22.98 6.51
CA GLU A 420 -13.85 24.06 7.03
C GLU A 420 -13.73 24.20 8.56
N THR A 421 -14.64 23.58 9.32
CA THR A 421 -14.86 23.89 10.74
C THR A 421 -15.17 22.66 11.58
N ASP A 422 -15.38 21.49 11.01
CA ASP A 422 -15.51 20.25 11.77
C ASP A 422 -14.13 19.60 11.89
N TRP A 423 -13.70 19.35 13.13
CA TRP A 423 -12.39 18.81 13.48
C TRP A 423 -12.59 17.49 14.21
N ILE A 424 -11.92 16.43 13.78
CA ILE A 424 -12.04 15.09 14.37
C ILE A 424 -10.66 14.58 14.74
N SER A 425 -10.43 14.27 16.01
CA SER A 425 -9.26 13.51 16.46
C SER A 425 -9.57 12.02 16.46
N TRP A 426 -8.78 11.25 15.74
CA TRP A 426 -8.94 9.81 15.57
C TRP A 426 -7.58 9.14 15.31
N LEU A 427 -7.59 7.84 15.05
CA LEU A 427 -6.43 7.11 14.55
C LEU A 427 -6.73 6.66 13.12
N SER A 428 -5.95 7.14 12.15
CA SER A 428 -5.96 6.57 10.80
C SER A 428 -5.54 5.09 10.86
N PRO A 429 -5.79 4.29 9.82
CA PRO A 429 -5.35 2.88 9.81
C PRO A 429 -3.85 2.74 10.12
N GLU A 430 -3.01 3.60 9.55
CA GLU A 430 -1.56 3.60 9.76
C GLU A 430 -1.22 3.92 11.23
N SER A 431 -1.82 4.98 11.77
CA SER A 431 -1.58 5.40 13.16
C SER A 431 -2.15 4.42 14.17
N TYR A 432 -3.27 3.78 13.87
CA TYR A 432 -3.86 2.71 14.68
C TYR A 432 -2.88 1.53 14.77
N VAL A 433 -2.34 1.07 13.64
CA VAL A 433 -1.37 -0.03 13.69
C VAL A 433 -0.08 0.39 14.39
N ALA A 434 0.47 1.56 14.09
CA ALA A 434 1.65 2.08 14.78
C ALA A 434 1.42 2.22 16.29
N ARG A 435 0.19 2.58 16.70
CA ARG A 435 -0.18 2.67 18.12
C ARG A 435 -0.26 1.29 18.76
N ARG A 436 -0.85 0.31 18.09
CA ARG A 436 -0.92 -1.08 18.53
C ARG A 436 0.47 -1.68 18.69
N GLU A 437 1.32 -1.56 17.67
CA GLU A 437 2.71 -2.06 17.70
C GLU A 437 3.52 -1.40 18.82
N TRP A 438 3.31 -0.10 19.05
CA TRP A 438 3.87 0.57 20.21
C TRP A 438 3.38 -0.06 21.51
N GLY A 439 2.08 -0.29 21.68
CA GLY A 439 1.52 -1.00 22.83
C GLY A 439 2.12 -2.38 23.04
N ASP A 440 2.23 -3.18 21.97
CA ASP A 440 2.81 -4.52 21.99
C ASP A 440 4.30 -4.48 22.39
N SER A 441 5.04 -3.46 21.96
CA SER A 441 6.46 -3.27 22.29
C SER A 441 6.71 -2.92 23.76
N LEU A 442 5.69 -2.45 24.50
CA LEU A 442 5.82 -2.01 25.89
C LEU A 442 5.74 -3.17 26.89
N ASN A 443 5.68 -4.43 26.43
CA ASN A 443 5.62 -5.62 27.29
C ASN A 443 4.38 -5.65 28.21
N PHE A 444 3.25 -5.12 27.70
CA PHE A 444 1.96 -5.18 28.36
C PHE A 444 1.23 -6.50 28.07
N GLY A 445 0.14 -6.72 28.79
CA GLY A 445 -0.69 -7.93 28.65
C GLY A 445 -1.41 -8.03 27.30
N GLY A 446 -1.49 -6.93 26.54
CA GLY A 446 -2.10 -6.89 25.22
C GLY A 446 -2.76 -5.56 24.87
N THR A 447 -3.64 -5.60 23.88
CA THR A 447 -4.43 -4.45 23.40
C THR A 447 -5.92 -4.78 23.31
N SER A 448 -6.76 -3.75 23.39
CA SER A 448 -8.21 -3.89 23.24
C SER A 448 -8.79 -2.83 22.32
N ASP A 449 -9.77 -3.23 21.53
CA ASP A 449 -10.45 -2.37 20.55
C ASP A 449 -11.84 -1.99 21.05
N TRP A 450 -12.09 -0.68 21.18
CA TRP A 450 -13.41 -0.11 21.46
C TRP A 450 -13.92 0.67 20.25
N ALA A 451 -14.90 0.20 19.48
CA ALA A 451 -15.48 -1.14 19.51
C ALA A 451 -15.51 -1.70 18.09
N VAL A 452 -15.48 -3.02 17.97
CA VAL A 452 -15.26 -3.72 16.70
C VAL A 452 -16.29 -3.32 15.65
N ASP A 453 -17.55 -3.18 16.05
CA ASP A 453 -18.66 -2.80 15.18
C ASP A 453 -18.64 -1.32 14.72
N LEU A 454 -17.66 -0.52 15.16
CA LEU A 454 -17.44 0.85 14.68
C LEU A 454 -16.44 0.93 13.52
N ASN A 455 -15.66 -0.12 13.26
CA ASN A 455 -14.65 -0.11 12.21
C ASN A 455 -15.25 -0.41 10.82
N GLN A 456 -16.29 -1.26 10.79
CA GLN A 456 -16.84 -1.81 9.56
C GLN A 456 -18.31 -2.24 9.71
N THR A 457 -19.02 -2.33 8.58
CA THR A 457 -20.43 -2.74 8.53
C THR A 457 -20.57 -4.14 7.93
N TYR A 458 -21.56 -4.90 8.40
CA TYR A 458 -21.95 -6.20 7.86
C TYR A 458 -23.47 -6.26 7.63
N ALA A 459 -24.07 -5.12 7.23
CA ALA A 459 -25.50 -4.97 7.05
C ALA A 459 -25.98 -5.48 5.67
N SER A 460 -27.21 -5.98 5.62
CA SER A 460 -27.92 -6.30 4.38
C SER A 460 -28.51 -5.00 3.78
N ASN A 461 -28.24 -4.73 2.50
CA ASN A 461 -28.66 -3.51 1.79
C ASN A 461 -30.18 -3.44 1.45
N GLY A 462 -31.04 -4.13 2.18
CA GLY A 462 -32.48 -4.20 1.87
C GLY A 462 -32.84 -5.03 0.62
N THR A 463 -31.85 -5.58 -0.10
CA THR A 463 -32.07 -6.55 -1.21
C THR A 463 -31.65 -7.97 -0.85
N GLY A 464 -31.19 -8.20 0.39
CA GLY A 464 -30.64 -9.49 0.82
C GLY A 464 -29.16 -9.70 0.46
N SER A 465 -28.48 -8.68 -0.10
CA SER A 465 -27.04 -8.70 -0.34
C SER A 465 -26.31 -7.99 0.81
N GLU A 466 -25.33 -8.66 1.41
CA GLU A 466 -24.44 -8.08 2.43
C GLU A 466 -23.46 -7.12 1.76
N VAL A 467 -23.25 -5.93 2.35
CA VAL A 467 -22.17 -5.01 1.94
C VAL A 467 -21.04 -5.20 2.94
N ASP A 468 -20.03 -5.96 2.51
CA ASP A 468 -18.71 -5.97 3.12
C ASP A 468 -17.94 -4.73 2.60
N SER A 469 -17.40 -3.91 3.50
CA SER A 469 -16.59 -2.75 3.12
C SER A 469 -15.24 -3.13 2.49
N GLY A 470 -14.88 -4.42 2.46
CA GLY A 470 -13.66 -4.91 1.80
C GLY A 470 -12.38 -4.60 2.55
N TYR A 471 -12.48 -4.18 3.81
CA TYR A 471 -11.34 -3.95 4.70
C TYR A 471 -11.24 -5.11 5.69
N ASP A 472 -10.75 -6.25 5.21
CA ASP A 472 -10.33 -7.37 6.08
C ASP A 472 -9.23 -6.89 7.03
N ASP A 473 -9.49 -6.93 8.33
CA ASP A 473 -8.63 -6.40 9.41
C ASP A 473 -7.44 -7.33 9.76
N ASP A 474 -7.11 -8.35 8.95
CA ASP A 474 -6.03 -9.32 9.26
C ASP A 474 -4.60 -8.80 8.90
N TYR A 475 -4.35 -7.51 9.15
CA TYR A 475 -3.08 -6.83 8.83
C TYR A 475 -2.11 -6.82 10.02
N GLN A 476 -1.27 -7.85 10.16
CA GLN A 476 0.15 -7.61 10.53
C GLN A 476 0.71 -6.56 9.52
N LEU A 477 1.70 -5.72 9.83
CA LEU A 477 2.34 -4.90 8.79
C LEU A 477 3.62 -5.57 8.30
N CYS A 478 3.93 -5.38 7.03
CA CYS A 478 5.22 -5.78 6.49
C CYS A 478 6.28 -4.82 7.00
N ASP A 479 7.49 -5.32 7.32
CA ASP A 479 8.62 -4.46 7.66
C ASP A 479 9.04 -3.63 6.42
N TYR A 480 8.43 -2.47 6.23
CA TYR A 480 8.66 -1.62 5.08
C TYR A 480 10.11 -1.11 4.96
N SER A 481 10.93 -1.28 6.00
CA SER A 481 12.36 -0.97 5.96
C SER A 481 13.16 -2.00 5.16
N TRP A 482 12.69 -3.24 5.03
CA TRP A 482 13.40 -4.29 4.30
C TRP A 482 13.41 -4.04 2.80
N THR A 483 14.53 -4.37 2.17
CA THR A 483 14.75 -4.24 0.74
C THR A 483 15.44 -5.49 0.23
N TYR A 484 15.06 -5.92 -0.97
CA TYR A 484 15.76 -6.95 -1.73
C TYR A 484 16.35 -6.31 -2.98
N ASP A 485 17.50 -6.82 -3.42
CA ASP A 485 18.21 -6.32 -4.59
C ASP A 485 17.69 -6.93 -5.90
N SER A 486 17.05 -8.10 -5.81
CA SER A 486 16.57 -8.86 -6.98
C SER A 486 15.34 -9.72 -6.66
N LEU A 487 14.64 -10.18 -7.70
CA LEU A 487 13.55 -11.14 -7.53
C LEU A 487 14.07 -12.50 -7.03
N GLU A 488 15.29 -12.90 -7.38
CA GLU A 488 15.89 -14.15 -6.93
C GLU A 488 16.12 -14.15 -5.40
N GLU A 489 16.59 -13.02 -4.86
CA GLU A 489 16.79 -12.84 -3.42
C GLU A 489 15.44 -12.88 -2.68
N LEU A 490 14.44 -12.14 -3.18
CA LEU A 490 13.09 -12.16 -2.62
C LEU A 490 12.46 -13.55 -2.69
N SER A 491 12.60 -14.25 -3.82
CA SER A 491 12.08 -15.62 -4.03
C SER A 491 12.63 -16.60 -3.00
N SER A 492 13.92 -16.47 -2.64
CA SER A 492 14.55 -17.29 -1.61
C SER A 492 13.98 -17.04 -0.22
N ALA A 493 13.57 -15.80 0.07
CA ALA A 493 13.07 -15.39 1.37
C ALA A 493 11.53 -15.50 1.49
N ALA A 494 10.81 -15.56 0.37
CA ALA A 494 9.34 -15.51 0.32
C ALA A 494 8.63 -16.64 1.07
N THR A 495 9.25 -17.82 1.20
CA THR A 495 8.62 -19.00 1.82
C THR A 495 8.26 -18.83 3.31
N ASP A 496 9.04 -18.00 4.03
CA ASP A 496 8.87 -17.71 5.45
C ASP A 496 8.14 -16.38 5.71
N MET A 497 7.63 -15.74 4.65
CA MET A 497 6.94 -14.44 4.73
C MET A 497 5.44 -14.57 4.51
N ARG A 498 4.70 -13.58 5.02
CA ARG A 498 3.28 -13.42 4.76
C ARG A 498 3.04 -12.97 3.31
N THR A 499 1.95 -13.44 2.71
CA THR A 499 1.69 -13.36 1.27
C THR A 499 1.53 -11.93 0.74
N ASP A 500 0.84 -11.08 1.48
CA ASP A 500 0.72 -9.63 1.23
C ASP A 500 2.08 -8.91 1.30
N CYS A 501 2.98 -9.32 2.20
CA CYS A 501 4.34 -8.79 2.29
C CYS A 501 5.22 -9.23 1.15
N VAL A 502 5.11 -10.49 0.72
CA VAL A 502 5.79 -10.97 -0.47
C VAL A 502 5.36 -10.13 -1.68
N ALA A 503 4.07 -9.85 -1.82
CA ALA A 503 3.54 -9.01 -2.89
C ALA A 503 4.03 -7.55 -2.81
N PHE A 504 4.03 -6.95 -1.61
CA PHE A 504 4.57 -5.62 -1.37
C PHE A 504 6.06 -5.51 -1.75
N TYR A 505 6.90 -6.44 -1.25
CA TYR A 505 8.33 -6.44 -1.57
C TYR A 505 8.59 -6.72 -3.04
N THR A 506 7.74 -7.52 -3.70
CA THR A 506 7.81 -7.73 -5.15
C THR A 506 7.65 -6.40 -5.89
N LEU A 507 6.65 -5.59 -5.52
CA LEU A 507 6.46 -4.27 -6.13
C LEU A 507 7.66 -3.33 -5.87
N LYS A 508 8.23 -3.36 -4.66
CA LYS A 508 9.44 -2.59 -4.29
C LYS A 508 10.66 -2.99 -5.13
N VAL A 509 10.86 -4.29 -5.33
CA VAL A 509 11.94 -4.84 -6.18
C VAL A 509 11.72 -4.44 -7.64
N LEU A 510 10.49 -4.52 -8.16
CA LEU A 510 10.17 -4.11 -9.52
C LEU A 510 10.44 -2.61 -9.76
N ILE A 511 10.16 -1.74 -8.80
CA ILE A 511 10.51 -0.31 -8.87
C ILE A 511 12.04 -0.14 -8.93
N LYS A 512 12.80 -0.90 -8.13
CA LYS A 512 14.26 -0.87 -8.14
C LYS A 512 14.84 -1.39 -9.46
N MET A 513 14.26 -2.45 -10.01
CA MET A 513 14.61 -2.98 -11.33
C MET A 513 14.31 -1.96 -12.43
N LEU A 514 13.18 -1.26 -12.36
CA LEU A 514 12.82 -0.18 -13.28
C LEU A 514 13.83 0.96 -13.21
N ASP A 515 14.20 1.40 -12.01
CA ASP A 515 15.20 2.46 -11.79
C ASP A 515 16.56 2.06 -12.38
N THR A 516 17.00 0.83 -12.09
CA THR A 516 18.26 0.29 -12.62
C THR A 516 18.23 0.18 -14.15
N ALA A 517 17.12 -0.28 -14.72
CA ALA A 517 16.94 -0.38 -16.16
C ALA A 517 16.92 1.00 -16.82
N TYR A 518 16.29 2.01 -16.20
CA TYR A 518 16.25 3.38 -16.69
C TYR A 518 17.62 4.06 -16.66
N ASP A 519 18.39 3.88 -15.59
CA ASP A 519 19.75 4.41 -15.48
C ASP A 519 20.67 3.74 -16.53
N ASN A 520 20.59 2.41 -16.66
CA ASN A 520 21.32 1.67 -17.68
C ASN A 520 20.89 2.07 -19.09
N PHE A 521 19.60 2.31 -19.32
CA PHE A 521 19.09 2.81 -20.59
C PHE A 521 19.77 4.13 -20.96
N THR A 522 19.75 5.11 -20.04
CA THR A 522 20.39 6.43 -20.26
C THR A 522 21.88 6.28 -20.55
N ASN A 523 22.57 5.40 -19.83
CA ASN A 523 24.00 5.13 -20.02
C ASN A 523 24.32 4.45 -21.36
N VAL A 524 23.53 3.44 -21.75
CA VAL A 524 23.73 2.72 -23.00
C VAL A 524 23.38 3.59 -24.19
N ASN A 525 22.30 4.38 -24.09
CA ASN A 525 21.86 5.32 -25.11
C ASN A 525 22.94 6.38 -25.41
N ASN A 526 23.73 6.79 -24.42
CA ASN A 526 24.90 7.65 -24.64
C ASN A 526 25.94 6.94 -25.54
N GLY A 527 26.11 7.46 -26.76
CA GLY A 527 27.01 6.91 -27.78
C GLY A 527 26.41 5.77 -28.61
N TYR A 528 25.11 5.47 -28.45
CA TYR A 528 24.41 4.48 -29.28
C TYR A 528 24.06 5.02 -30.67
N ASP A 529 24.11 6.35 -30.84
CA ASP A 529 23.78 7.05 -32.09
C ASP A 529 24.58 6.57 -33.31
N GLU A 530 25.87 6.27 -33.11
CA GLU A 530 26.75 5.81 -34.18
C GLU A 530 26.33 4.42 -34.72
N MET A 531 25.69 3.60 -33.89
CA MET A 531 25.20 2.27 -34.28
C MET A 531 24.00 2.34 -35.21
N PHE A 532 23.17 3.38 -35.08
CA PHE A 532 22.03 3.60 -35.97
C PHE A 532 22.44 4.18 -37.32
N THR A 533 23.53 4.97 -37.37
CA THR A 533 24.13 5.38 -38.66
C THR A 533 24.56 4.16 -39.46
N TYR A 534 25.18 3.17 -38.81
CA TYR A 534 25.58 1.92 -39.46
C TYR A 534 24.38 1.10 -39.98
N TYR A 535 23.27 1.08 -39.23
CA TYR A 535 22.02 0.45 -39.70
C TYR A 535 21.51 1.10 -41.00
N VAL A 536 21.48 2.43 -41.05
CA VAL A 536 21.04 3.18 -42.23
C VAL A 536 21.99 2.95 -43.41
N GLU A 537 23.30 2.97 -43.18
CA GLU A 537 24.31 2.68 -44.21
C GLU A 537 24.16 1.26 -44.76
N TYR A 538 24.01 0.26 -43.90
CA TYR A 538 23.79 -1.11 -44.33
C TYR A 538 22.51 -1.28 -45.16
N MET A 539 21.40 -0.66 -44.76
CA MET A 539 20.15 -0.72 -45.52
C MET A 539 20.30 -0.06 -46.90
N ASN A 540 21.06 1.04 -47.00
CA ASN A 540 21.38 1.66 -48.28
C ASN A 540 22.22 0.77 -49.20
N ASP A 541 23.12 -0.04 -48.65
CA ASP A 541 23.94 -0.98 -49.42
C ASP A 541 23.16 -2.24 -49.84
N LEU A 542 22.20 -2.65 -49.03
CA LEU A 542 21.52 -3.95 -49.14
C LEU A 542 20.32 -3.92 -50.09
N VAL A 543 19.51 -2.86 -50.08
CA VAL A 543 18.35 -2.71 -50.98
C VAL A 543 18.73 -2.93 -52.46
N PRO A 544 19.74 -2.24 -53.03
CA PRO A 544 20.12 -2.48 -54.41
C PRO A 544 20.67 -3.90 -54.62
N GLN A 545 21.32 -4.51 -53.63
CA GLN A 545 21.81 -5.88 -53.73
C GLN A 545 20.66 -6.89 -53.82
N ILE A 546 19.59 -6.77 -53.01
CA ILE A 546 18.46 -7.70 -53.06
C ILE A 546 17.65 -7.52 -54.34
N LEU A 547 17.35 -6.26 -54.72
CA LEU A 547 16.68 -5.95 -55.98
C LEU A 547 17.42 -6.63 -57.13
N TYR A 548 18.74 -6.48 -57.18
CA TYR A 548 19.54 -7.02 -58.27
C TYR A 548 19.76 -8.53 -58.19
N THR A 549 20.30 -9.05 -57.07
CA THR A 549 20.84 -10.42 -56.95
C THR A 549 19.84 -11.49 -56.50
N LYS A 550 18.65 -11.09 -56.06
CA LYS A 550 17.59 -12.00 -55.59
C LYS A 550 16.29 -11.85 -56.37
N LEU A 551 15.85 -10.60 -56.59
CA LEU A 551 14.57 -10.32 -57.23
C LEU A 551 14.64 -10.31 -58.75
N MET A 552 15.55 -9.50 -59.30
CA MET A 552 15.62 -9.31 -60.75
C MET A 552 16.49 -10.38 -61.42
N PHE A 553 17.54 -10.84 -60.73
CA PHE A 553 18.45 -11.86 -61.25
C PHE A 553 18.87 -12.85 -60.17
N VAL A 554 19.29 -14.06 -60.56
CA VAL A 554 19.82 -15.08 -59.63
C VAL A 554 21.24 -15.48 -60.05
N GLY A 555 22.22 -15.20 -59.20
CA GLY A 555 23.63 -15.54 -59.41
C GLY A 555 24.34 -14.81 -60.56
N ASP A 556 25.65 -15.07 -60.70
CA ASP A 556 26.51 -14.45 -61.71
C ASP A 556 26.36 -15.04 -63.12
N GLY A 557 25.32 -15.86 -63.36
CA GLY A 557 25.14 -16.56 -64.65
C GLY A 557 26.21 -17.64 -64.91
N GLY A 558 26.74 -18.27 -63.85
CA GLY A 558 27.65 -19.40 -63.95
C GLY A 558 26.92 -20.68 -64.35
N ASN A 559 27.19 -21.16 -65.57
CA ASN A 559 26.67 -22.39 -66.19
C ASN A 559 26.62 -23.62 -65.24
N PRO A 560 25.44 -24.09 -64.80
CA PRO A 560 25.36 -25.31 -63.98
C PRO A 560 25.51 -26.61 -64.79
N ALA A 561 25.48 -26.56 -66.12
CA ALA A 561 25.23 -27.74 -66.96
C ALA A 561 26.22 -27.96 -68.13
N GLY A 562 27.26 -27.14 -68.29
CA GLY A 562 28.31 -27.40 -69.28
C GLY A 562 27.87 -27.41 -70.75
N THR A 563 26.70 -26.86 -71.09
CA THR A 563 26.23 -26.75 -72.49
C THR A 563 26.58 -25.39 -73.09
N GLU A 564 27.11 -25.38 -74.32
CA GLU A 564 27.72 -24.21 -75.00
C GLU A 564 26.72 -23.12 -75.46
N LEU A 565 25.41 -23.28 -75.23
CA LEU A 565 24.38 -22.44 -75.88
C LEU A 565 23.44 -21.65 -74.94
N VAL A 566 23.63 -21.73 -73.62
CA VAL A 566 22.74 -21.03 -72.65
C VAL A 566 23.51 -20.06 -71.73
N GLY A 567 24.81 -19.88 -71.95
CA GLY A 567 25.70 -19.23 -70.98
C GLY A 567 25.78 -17.69 -71.02
N ALA A 568 25.03 -17.00 -71.88
CA ALA A 568 25.15 -15.54 -72.02
C ALA A 568 23.93 -14.75 -71.51
N MET A 569 22.78 -15.41 -71.30
CA MET A 569 21.58 -14.71 -70.86
C MET A 569 21.59 -14.50 -69.34
N PRO A 570 21.10 -13.35 -68.85
CA PRO A 570 20.90 -13.15 -67.43
C PRO A 570 19.82 -14.10 -66.92
N VAL A 571 20.13 -14.88 -65.88
CA VAL A 571 19.12 -15.69 -65.19
C VAL A 571 18.23 -14.74 -64.40
N PHE A 572 16.95 -14.69 -64.76
CA PHE A 572 15.96 -13.86 -64.10
C PHE A 572 15.55 -14.44 -62.74
N GLY A 573 15.40 -13.56 -61.76
CA GLY A 573 14.80 -13.88 -60.47
C GLY A 573 13.29 -13.82 -60.51
N GLU A 574 12.67 -14.24 -59.41
CA GLU A 574 11.21 -14.33 -59.28
C GLU A 574 10.50 -12.98 -59.45
N GLY A 575 11.21 -11.87 -59.19
CA GLY A 575 10.70 -10.52 -59.39
C GLY A 575 10.36 -10.22 -60.85
N MET A 576 10.99 -10.90 -61.81
CA MET A 576 10.67 -10.74 -63.23
C MET A 576 9.30 -11.31 -63.61
N ASN A 577 8.66 -12.12 -62.76
CA ASN A 577 7.33 -12.67 -63.05
C ASN A 577 6.22 -11.60 -63.08
N TYR A 578 6.48 -10.40 -62.54
CA TYR A 578 5.50 -9.32 -62.44
C TYR A 578 5.62 -8.28 -63.58
N PHE A 579 6.50 -8.52 -64.54
CA PHE A 579 6.77 -7.61 -65.65
C PHE A 579 6.57 -8.27 -67.01
N ASP A 580 6.16 -7.44 -67.96
CA ASP A 580 6.20 -7.68 -69.39
C ASP A 580 7.45 -7.03 -69.99
N CYS A 581 8.17 -7.79 -70.81
CA CYS A 581 9.41 -7.40 -71.46
C CYS A 581 9.11 -6.99 -72.90
N THR A 582 9.09 -5.69 -73.17
CA THR A 582 9.00 -5.15 -74.53
C THR A 582 10.38 -4.92 -75.11
N PHE A 583 10.72 -5.69 -76.14
CA PHE A 583 12.02 -5.64 -76.82
C PHE A 583 12.09 -4.47 -77.83
N PRO A 584 13.30 -4.06 -78.25
CA PRO A 584 13.48 -2.99 -79.24
C PRO A 584 12.77 -3.23 -80.59
N ASP A 585 12.46 -4.48 -80.93
CA ASP A 585 11.72 -4.86 -82.14
C ASP A 585 10.19 -4.74 -81.98
N GLY A 586 9.72 -4.29 -80.81
CA GLY A 586 8.31 -4.03 -80.49
C GLY A 586 7.53 -5.25 -79.99
N LYS A 587 8.16 -6.43 -79.88
CA LYS A 587 7.49 -7.62 -79.33
C LYS A 587 7.45 -7.58 -77.81
N ASN A 588 6.34 -8.03 -77.25
CA ASN A 588 6.10 -8.06 -75.80
C ASN A 588 5.84 -9.49 -75.32
N TYR A 589 6.45 -9.87 -74.19
CA TYR A 589 6.36 -11.19 -73.57
C TYR A 589 6.40 -11.08 -72.04
N PRO A 590 5.73 -11.97 -71.29
CA PRO A 590 5.94 -12.06 -69.85
C PRO A 590 7.41 -12.35 -69.54
N CYS A 591 8.05 -11.50 -68.75
CA CYS A 591 9.48 -11.61 -68.44
C CYS A 591 9.81 -12.90 -67.67
N GLY A 592 8.89 -13.38 -66.81
CA GLY A 592 9.07 -14.60 -66.01
C GLY A 592 9.18 -15.90 -66.81
N GLU A 593 8.57 -15.95 -68.00
CA GLU A 593 8.58 -17.13 -68.87
C GLU A 593 9.91 -17.32 -69.61
N PHE A 594 10.85 -16.40 -69.50
CA PHE A 594 12.13 -16.50 -70.21
C PHE A 594 13.06 -17.58 -69.67
N SER A 595 12.97 -17.91 -68.39
CA SER A 595 13.80 -18.95 -67.77
C SER A 595 13.42 -20.38 -68.21
N SER A 596 12.19 -20.56 -68.69
CA SER A 596 11.61 -21.86 -69.07
C SER A 596 11.48 -22.06 -70.58
N ARG A 597 11.83 -21.04 -71.37
CA ARG A 597 11.78 -21.08 -72.84
C ARG A 597 13.00 -21.80 -73.41
N THR A 598 12.74 -22.95 -74.02
CA THR A 598 13.75 -23.77 -74.74
C THR A 598 13.70 -23.57 -76.26
N ASP A 599 13.03 -22.52 -76.75
CA ASP A 599 13.01 -22.18 -78.17
C ASP A 599 14.37 -21.62 -78.58
N SER A 600 15.05 -22.38 -79.43
CA SER A 600 16.49 -22.32 -79.66
C SER A 600 17.01 -21.11 -80.45
N TYR A 601 16.34 -19.95 -80.44
CA TYR A 601 16.82 -18.76 -81.16
C TYR A 601 16.23 -17.45 -80.62
N PHE A 602 16.15 -17.30 -79.30
CA PHE A 602 15.76 -16.03 -78.68
C PHE A 602 17.01 -15.25 -78.23
N ASP A 603 17.44 -14.28 -79.04
CA ASP A 603 18.61 -13.44 -78.77
C ASP A 603 18.17 -12.26 -77.90
N PHE A 604 18.41 -12.32 -76.58
CA PHE A 604 18.14 -11.19 -75.70
C PHE A 604 19.05 -10.03 -76.13
N PRO A 605 18.52 -8.83 -76.44
CA PRO A 605 19.32 -7.76 -77.02
C PRO A 605 20.43 -7.36 -76.06
N ALA A 606 21.65 -7.71 -76.44
CA ALA A 606 22.87 -7.28 -75.77
C ALA A 606 23.54 -6.18 -76.59
N ASN A 607 24.17 -5.21 -75.92
CA ASN A 607 24.98 -4.16 -76.53
C ASN A 607 24.18 -3.26 -77.52
N GLY A 608 22.99 -2.80 -77.10
CA GLY A 608 22.10 -2.01 -77.96
C GLY A 608 20.93 -1.34 -77.24
N ALA A 609 19.81 -1.19 -77.96
CA ALA A 609 18.59 -0.55 -77.47
C ALA A 609 17.99 -1.30 -76.27
N ALA A 610 17.43 -0.55 -75.32
CA ALA A 610 16.99 -1.08 -74.04
C ALA A 610 15.69 -1.88 -74.13
N THR A 611 15.60 -2.95 -73.33
CA THR A 611 14.36 -3.69 -73.11
C THR A 611 13.50 -2.92 -72.12
N ARG A 612 12.28 -2.57 -72.48
CA ARG A 612 11.36 -1.84 -71.58
C ARG A 612 10.58 -2.82 -70.73
N LEU A 613 10.72 -2.70 -69.42
CA LEU A 613 9.92 -3.44 -68.46
C LEU A 613 8.59 -2.72 -68.22
N THR A 614 7.48 -3.42 -68.39
CA THR A 614 6.13 -2.92 -68.08
C THR A 614 5.60 -3.70 -66.90
N LEU A 615 5.36 -3.03 -65.77
CA LEU A 615 4.80 -3.68 -64.58
C LEU A 615 3.35 -4.10 -64.89
N THR A 616 3.09 -5.41 -64.92
CA THR A 616 1.77 -5.98 -65.26
C THR A 616 0.93 -6.30 -64.05
N ASP A 617 1.58 -6.56 -62.91
CA ASP A 617 0.95 -6.85 -61.64
C ASP A 617 1.63 -6.02 -60.53
N SER A 618 1.13 -4.81 -60.33
CA SER A 618 1.68 -3.88 -59.33
C SER A 618 1.48 -4.36 -57.90
N ASP A 619 0.37 -5.07 -57.65
CA ASP A 619 0.01 -5.56 -56.32
C ASP A 619 0.88 -6.77 -55.98
N GLY A 620 1.05 -7.71 -56.93
CA GLY A 620 1.96 -8.83 -56.80
C GLY A 620 3.43 -8.41 -56.67
N TRP A 621 3.88 -7.40 -57.41
CA TRP A 621 5.24 -6.85 -57.26
C TRP A 621 5.45 -6.21 -55.89
N SER A 622 4.48 -5.43 -55.42
CA SER A 622 4.53 -4.82 -54.08
C SER A 622 4.53 -5.89 -52.98
N ALA A 623 3.75 -6.97 -53.15
CA ALA A 623 3.76 -8.11 -52.25
C ALA A 623 5.11 -8.84 -52.28
N LYS A 624 5.72 -9.04 -53.45
CA LYS A 624 7.04 -9.68 -53.57
C LYS A 624 8.17 -8.85 -52.97
N LEU A 625 8.15 -7.53 -53.16
CA LEU A 625 9.06 -6.61 -52.46
C LEU A 625 8.88 -6.74 -50.94
N THR A 626 7.64 -6.80 -50.49
CA THR A 626 7.29 -6.98 -49.07
C THR A 626 7.82 -8.31 -48.52
N ASP A 627 7.69 -9.42 -49.25
CA ASP A 627 8.23 -10.75 -48.88
C ASP A 627 9.75 -10.74 -48.75
N GLU A 628 10.43 -9.93 -49.56
CA GLU A 628 11.88 -9.74 -49.51
C GLU A 628 12.31 -8.63 -48.55
N GLY A 629 11.38 -8.06 -47.78
CA GLY A 629 11.67 -7.05 -46.77
C GLY A 629 11.96 -5.64 -47.30
N ILE A 630 11.62 -5.34 -48.55
CA ILE A 630 11.82 -4.04 -49.20
C ILE A 630 10.50 -3.26 -49.23
N ASP A 631 10.52 -2.01 -48.78
CA ASP A 631 9.38 -1.10 -48.92
C ASP A 631 9.27 -0.61 -50.37
N SER A 632 8.06 -0.56 -50.93
CA SER A 632 7.87 -0.13 -52.34
C SER A 632 8.34 1.31 -52.57
N SER A 633 8.34 2.17 -51.55
CA SER A 633 8.89 3.53 -51.64
C SER A 633 10.41 3.57 -51.84
N TYR A 634 11.10 2.47 -51.57
CA TYR A 634 12.56 2.34 -51.72
C TYR A 634 12.97 2.04 -53.16
N VAL A 635 11.99 1.81 -54.03
CA VAL A 635 12.20 1.43 -55.42
C VAL A 635 11.62 2.52 -56.31
N GLU A 636 12.42 3.01 -57.23
CA GLU A 636 11.95 3.80 -58.36
C GLU A 636 12.27 3.06 -59.66
N PHE A 637 11.62 3.45 -60.76
CA PHE A 637 11.87 2.83 -62.06
C PHE A 637 12.72 3.75 -62.92
N GLY A 638 13.90 3.26 -63.31
CA GLY A 638 14.88 4.02 -64.07
C GLY A 638 15.57 3.18 -65.12
N ASP A 639 16.61 3.76 -65.72
CA ASP A 639 17.45 3.05 -66.66
C ASP A 639 18.52 2.25 -65.92
N HIS A 640 18.72 1.00 -66.31
CA HIS A 640 19.70 0.12 -65.68
C HIS A 640 20.45 -0.69 -66.73
N THR A 641 21.77 -0.85 -66.55
CA THR A 641 22.62 -1.67 -67.40
C THR A 641 23.23 -2.80 -66.57
N ARG A 642 22.91 -4.04 -66.92
CA ARG A 642 23.59 -5.23 -66.38
C ARG A 642 24.75 -5.60 -67.30
N LYS A 643 25.95 -5.62 -66.74
CA LYS A 643 27.14 -6.17 -67.40
C LYS A 643 27.25 -7.65 -67.11
N GLN A 644 27.35 -8.47 -68.14
CA GLN A 644 27.57 -9.91 -68.00
C GLN A 644 28.86 -10.32 -68.70
N TYR A 645 29.74 -10.95 -67.91
CA TYR A 645 31.03 -11.43 -68.38
C TYR A 645 30.92 -12.90 -68.77
N TYR A 646 31.07 -13.18 -70.05
CA TYR A 646 31.14 -14.54 -70.55
C TYR A 646 32.60 -14.93 -70.82
N THR A 647 33.05 -15.95 -70.11
CA THR A 647 34.36 -16.59 -70.35
C THR A 647 34.13 -17.89 -71.10
N GLY A 648 34.47 -17.91 -72.38
CA GLY A 648 34.32 -19.09 -73.23
C GLY A 648 35.56 -19.38 -74.08
N PRO A 649 35.57 -20.51 -74.82
CA PRO A 649 36.73 -20.94 -75.62
C PRO A 649 37.17 -19.93 -76.69
N ARG A 650 36.32 -18.96 -77.04
CA ARG A 650 36.54 -17.93 -78.06
C ARG A 650 36.91 -16.55 -77.48
N GLY A 651 37.36 -16.50 -76.23
CA GLY A 651 37.79 -15.27 -75.53
C GLY A 651 36.72 -14.67 -74.62
N ASN A 652 37.15 -13.76 -73.75
CA ASN A 652 36.26 -13.07 -72.80
C ASN A 652 35.41 -12.04 -73.54
N ARG A 653 34.10 -12.06 -73.31
CA ARG A 653 33.15 -11.10 -73.87
C ARG A 653 32.36 -10.45 -72.74
N GLU A 654 32.17 -9.14 -72.84
CA GLU A 654 31.28 -8.37 -71.98
C GLU A 654 30.02 -8.04 -72.77
N TYR A 655 28.86 -8.30 -72.17
CA TYR A 655 27.56 -8.00 -72.73
C TYR A 655 26.85 -6.99 -71.81
N ASP A 656 26.46 -5.85 -72.37
CA ASP A 656 25.67 -4.82 -71.71
C ASP A 656 24.18 -5.05 -72.03
N TYR A 657 23.42 -5.48 -71.02
CA TYR A 657 21.99 -5.63 -71.08
C TYR A 657 21.33 -4.36 -70.53
N ASN A 658 20.77 -3.55 -71.43
CA ASN A 658 20.13 -2.28 -71.09
C ASN A 658 18.63 -2.48 -70.85
N PHE A 659 18.13 -1.90 -69.77
CA PHE A 659 16.72 -1.94 -69.39
C PHE A 659 16.19 -0.52 -69.17
N ASN A 660 15.00 -0.23 -69.70
CA ASN A 660 14.23 0.96 -69.34
C ASN A 660 13.12 0.57 -68.37
N ASN A 661 12.81 1.48 -67.44
CA ASN A 661 11.80 1.27 -66.41
C ASN A 661 12.14 0.06 -65.52
N PHE A 662 13.42 -0.10 -65.19
CA PHE A 662 13.96 -1.12 -64.31
C PHE A 662 13.88 -0.69 -62.85
N PRO A 663 13.46 -1.58 -61.92
CA PRO A 663 13.42 -1.25 -60.50
C PRO A 663 14.84 -1.03 -59.95
N ILE A 664 15.14 0.21 -59.59
CA ILE A 664 16.38 0.66 -58.97
C ILE A 664 16.09 1.25 -57.60
N GLN A 665 17.12 1.39 -56.77
CA GLN A 665 16.98 2.08 -55.50
C GLN A 665 16.56 3.54 -55.72
N ASN A 666 15.51 3.96 -55.02
CA ASN A 666 15.10 5.35 -54.95
C ASN A 666 16.17 6.17 -54.21
N THR A 667 16.79 7.12 -54.90
CA THR A 667 17.84 7.98 -54.31
C THR A 667 17.33 8.89 -53.19
N SER A 668 16.02 9.08 -53.09
CA SER A 668 15.33 9.80 -52.00
C SER A 668 14.80 8.86 -50.91
N MET A 669 15.23 7.60 -50.89
CA MET A 669 14.86 6.62 -49.87
C MET A 669 15.17 7.14 -48.47
N VAL A 670 14.15 7.16 -47.62
CA VAL A 670 14.31 7.43 -46.18
C VAL A 670 14.26 6.11 -45.44
N VAL A 671 15.41 5.69 -44.92
CA VAL A 671 15.47 4.55 -43.99
C VAL A 671 15.06 5.06 -42.62
N PRO A 672 13.97 4.55 -42.03
CA PRO A 672 13.56 4.94 -40.68
C PRO A 672 14.68 4.65 -39.70
N ASN A 673 15.00 5.63 -38.86
CA ASN A 673 16.02 5.46 -37.85
C ASN A 673 15.39 4.73 -36.65
N PRO A 674 15.87 3.54 -36.26
CA PRO A 674 15.29 2.83 -35.12
C PRO A 674 15.42 3.61 -33.78
N LYS A 675 16.31 4.61 -33.71
CA LYS A 675 16.38 5.59 -32.62
C LYS A 675 15.09 6.36 -32.42
N ASP A 676 14.33 6.61 -33.47
CA ASP A 676 13.12 7.44 -33.39
C ASP A 676 12.06 6.75 -32.52
N ILE A 677 11.98 5.42 -32.60
CA ILE A 677 11.13 4.60 -31.72
C ILE A 677 11.64 4.68 -30.28
N VAL A 678 12.93 4.46 -30.08
CA VAL A 678 13.55 4.48 -28.74
C VAL A 678 13.39 5.84 -28.06
N SER A 679 13.54 6.94 -28.80
CA SER A 679 13.46 8.31 -28.28
C SER A 679 12.05 8.69 -27.85
N GLN A 680 11.03 8.12 -28.49
CA GLN A 680 9.62 8.35 -28.15
C GLN A 680 9.18 7.58 -26.90
N VAL A 681 9.95 6.58 -26.45
CA VAL A 681 9.65 5.77 -25.27
C VAL A 681 10.12 6.44 -23.98
N ILE A 682 11.28 7.12 -24.04
CA ILE A 682 11.96 7.72 -22.89
C ILE A 682 11.02 8.57 -22.01
N PRO A 683 10.15 9.44 -22.58
CA PRO A 683 9.28 10.29 -21.78
C PRO A 683 8.23 9.53 -20.96
N ASN A 684 7.89 8.29 -21.35
CA ASN A 684 6.82 7.50 -20.72
C ASN A 684 7.31 6.68 -19.51
N ILE A 685 8.62 6.42 -19.40
CA ILE A 685 9.19 5.63 -18.30
C ILE A 685 9.05 6.32 -16.93
N PRO A 686 9.32 7.64 -16.78
CA PRO A 686 9.10 8.35 -15.52
C PRO A 686 7.64 8.33 -15.06
N ASN A 687 6.68 8.34 -15.99
CA ASN A 687 5.26 8.26 -15.66
C ASN A 687 4.90 6.88 -15.08
N LEU A 688 5.36 5.80 -15.72
CA LEU A 688 5.18 4.45 -15.18
C LEU A 688 5.81 4.30 -13.78
N ARG A 689 7.03 4.83 -13.60
CA ARG A 689 7.72 4.86 -12.30
C ARG A 689 6.89 5.58 -11.25
N SER A 690 6.35 6.76 -11.58
CA SER A 690 5.49 7.54 -10.69
C SER A 690 4.22 6.79 -10.33
N GLN A 691 3.59 6.10 -11.28
CA GLN A 691 2.41 5.27 -11.02
C GLN A 691 2.73 4.11 -10.08
N MET A 692 3.83 3.40 -10.31
CA MET A 692 4.25 2.28 -9.43
C MET A 692 4.58 2.77 -8.01
N LYS A 693 5.25 3.91 -7.87
CA LYS A 693 5.55 4.52 -6.56
C LYS A 693 4.30 5.04 -5.87
N ALA A 694 3.35 5.62 -6.60
CA ALA A 694 2.07 6.05 -6.06
C ALA A 694 1.24 4.85 -5.59
N THR A 695 1.22 3.75 -6.36
CA THR A 695 0.57 2.51 -5.93
C THR A 695 1.26 1.89 -4.71
N LEU A 696 2.59 1.87 -4.66
CA LEU A 696 3.33 1.43 -3.47
C LEU A 696 3.00 2.32 -2.26
N LEU A 697 2.92 3.63 -2.45
CA LEU A 697 2.56 4.58 -1.39
C LEU A 697 1.12 4.37 -0.90
N ASP A 698 0.17 4.17 -1.81
CA ASP A 698 -1.21 3.85 -1.44
C ASP A 698 -1.30 2.53 -0.66
N ILE A 699 -0.49 1.53 -1.02
CA ILE A 699 -0.39 0.27 -0.26
C ILE A 699 0.20 0.51 1.13
N MET A 700 1.26 1.33 1.25
CA MET A 700 1.88 1.68 2.53
C MET A 700 0.96 2.51 3.43
N LEU A 701 0.10 3.34 2.82
CA LEU A 701 -0.85 4.23 3.48
C LEU A 701 -2.26 3.62 3.56
N GLY A 702 -2.41 2.30 3.40
CA GLY A 702 -3.71 1.63 3.52
C GLY A 702 -4.80 2.12 2.55
N GLN A 703 -4.46 2.92 1.54
CA GLN A 703 -5.36 3.49 0.51
C GLN A 703 -5.56 2.52 -0.68
N TRP A 704 -4.89 1.37 -0.68
CA TRP A 704 -5.07 0.31 -1.68
C TRP A 704 -6.18 -0.68 -1.32
N ILE A 705 -7.42 -0.22 -1.43
CA ILE A 705 -8.59 -0.77 -0.71
C ILE A 705 -9.52 -1.62 -1.57
N ASN A 706 -9.35 -1.55 -2.90
CA ASN A 706 -10.23 -2.20 -3.88
C ASN A 706 -9.46 -3.14 -4.83
N GLY A 707 -8.26 -3.61 -4.44
CA GLY A 707 -7.44 -4.43 -5.32
C GLY A 707 -6.39 -5.27 -4.61
N SER A 708 -5.93 -6.31 -5.29
CA SER A 708 -4.89 -7.19 -4.76
C SER A 708 -3.50 -6.60 -4.96
N ILE A 709 -2.67 -6.59 -3.91
CA ILE A 709 -1.27 -6.16 -3.97
C ILE A 709 -0.47 -7.07 -4.91
N SER A 710 -0.75 -8.38 -4.90
CA SER A 710 -0.08 -9.32 -5.81
C SER A 710 -0.47 -9.04 -7.27
N ASN A 711 -1.72 -8.71 -7.53
CA ASN A 711 -2.16 -8.33 -8.87
C ASN A 711 -1.52 -7.00 -9.32
N ALA A 712 -1.37 -6.02 -8.43
CA ALA A 712 -0.64 -4.80 -8.74
C ALA A 712 0.83 -5.10 -9.12
N ALA A 713 1.51 -5.95 -8.36
CA ALA A 713 2.88 -6.38 -8.69
C ALA A 713 2.96 -7.13 -10.03
N GLU A 714 2.02 -8.05 -10.30
CA GLU A 714 1.95 -8.78 -11.57
C GLU A 714 1.66 -7.87 -12.76
N ALA A 715 0.73 -6.92 -12.62
CA ALA A 715 0.40 -5.95 -13.66
C ALA A 715 1.64 -5.14 -14.09
N TYR A 716 2.40 -4.63 -13.12
CA TYR A 716 3.59 -3.83 -13.40
C TYR A 716 4.83 -4.63 -13.84
N SER A 717 4.84 -5.95 -13.68
CA SER A 717 6.02 -6.77 -14.01
C SER A 717 6.43 -6.72 -15.48
N SER A 718 5.45 -6.80 -16.38
CA SER A 718 5.68 -6.89 -17.84
C SER A 718 6.42 -5.68 -18.40
N PRO A 719 6.02 -4.43 -18.14
CA PRO A 719 6.77 -3.28 -18.64
C PRO A 719 8.18 -3.17 -18.05
N VAL A 720 8.38 -3.60 -16.79
CA VAL A 720 9.72 -3.61 -16.17
C VAL A 720 10.64 -4.62 -16.85
N PHE A 721 10.17 -5.86 -17.03
CA PHE A 721 10.97 -6.92 -17.66
C PHE A 721 11.26 -6.62 -19.12
N MET A 722 10.32 -6.00 -19.83
CA MET A 722 10.51 -5.52 -21.18
C MET A 722 11.62 -4.46 -21.25
N LEU A 723 11.60 -3.45 -20.38
CA LEU A 723 12.64 -2.43 -20.38
C LEU A 723 14.02 -3.04 -20.10
N MET A 724 14.11 -3.96 -19.14
CA MET A 724 15.37 -4.67 -18.86
C MET A 724 15.87 -5.47 -20.07
N GLN A 725 14.98 -6.17 -20.77
CA GLN A 725 15.30 -6.93 -21.97
C GLN A 725 15.75 -6.02 -23.12
N GLY A 726 15.08 -4.88 -23.32
CA GLY A 726 15.44 -3.89 -24.33
C GLY A 726 16.79 -3.25 -24.06
N VAL A 727 17.04 -2.81 -22.82
CA VAL A 727 18.32 -2.21 -22.39
C VAL A 727 19.47 -3.18 -22.54
N ASN A 728 19.28 -4.44 -22.18
CA ASN A 728 20.31 -5.45 -22.37
C ASN A 728 20.61 -5.68 -23.86
N GLY A 729 19.59 -5.72 -24.71
CA GLY A 729 19.80 -5.84 -26.14
C GLY A 729 20.49 -4.61 -26.73
N MET A 730 20.19 -3.39 -26.25
CA MET A 730 20.94 -2.19 -26.65
C MET A 730 22.42 -2.30 -26.27
N ALA A 731 22.72 -2.79 -25.06
CA ALA A 731 24.10 -3.00 -24.62
C ALA A 731 24.82 -4.05 -25.49
N GLN A 732 24.15 -5.15 -25.84
CA GLN A 732 24.67 -6.17 -26.74
C GLN A 732 24.92 -5.61 -28.14
N ALA A 733 23.97 -4.86 -28.69
CA ALA A 733 24.14 -4.21 -29.99
C ALA A 733 25.34 -3.26 -29.97
N LYS A 734 25.50 -2.43 -28.94
CA LYS A 734 26.65 -1.52 -28.80
C LYS A 734 27.97 -2.30 -28.81
N GLN A 735 28.06 -3.39 -28.04
CA GLN A 735 29.26 -4.25 -28.00
C GLN A 735 29.55 -4.86 -29.37
N ILE A 736 28.54 -5.43 -30.05
CA ILE A 736 28.72 -6.04 -31.37
C ILE A 736 29.17 -4.99 -32.40
N GLY A 737 28.60 -3.80 -32.39
CA GLY A 737 28.99 -2.73 -33.32
C GLY A 737 30.38 -2.18 -33.08
N GLU A 738 30.85 -2.13 -31.83
CA GLU A 738 32.25 -1.82 -31.50
C GLU A 738 33.21 -2.92 -32.00
N ASP A 739 32.82 -4.19 -31.87
CA ASP A 739 33.61 -5.34 -32.34
C ASP A 739 33.67 -5.43 -33.89
N GLU A 740 32.61 -5.00 -34.57
CA GLU A 740 32.49 -5.05 -36.05
C GLU A 740 33.34 -4.03 -36.80
N LYS A 741 33.61 -2.84 -36.22
CA LYS A 741 34.48 -1.82 -36.84
C LYS A 741 35.87 -2.35 -37.25
N ASN A 742 36.26 -3.51 -36.74
CA ASN A 742 37.59 -4.10 -36.92
C ASN A 742 37.62 -5.35 -37.85
N LEU A 743 36.50 -5.77 -38.46
CA LEU A 743 36.40 -7.04 -39.19
C LEU A 743 36.27 -6.88 -40.73
N LYS A 744 36.82 -7.84 -41.50
CA LYS A 744 36.73 -7.92 -42.97
C LYS A 744 36.44 -9.35 -43.43
N GLY A 745 35.77 -9.52 -44.58
CA GLY A 745 35.50 -10.83 -45.20
C GLY A 745 34.17 -11.48 -44.78
N GLN A 746 33.98 -12.77 -45.06
CA GLN A 746 32.71 -13.49 -44.83
C GLN A 746 32.25 -13.51 -43.35
N GLU A 747 33.19 -13.44 -42.40
CA GLU A 747 32.88 -13.33 -40.97
C GLU A 747 32.23 -11.99 -40.60
N ALA A 748 32.56 -10.92 -41.34
CA ALA A 748 31.95 -9.60 -41.15
C ALA A 748 30.47 -9.61 -41.61
N GLU A 749 30.15 -10.27 -42.71
CA GLU A 749 28.77 -10.33 -43.23
C GLU A 749 27.81 -11.12 -42.32
N SER A 750 28.27 -12.21 -41.71
CA SER A 750 27.44 -12.95 -40.74
C SER A 750 27.23 -12.20 -39.43
N LYS A 751 28.23 -11.44 -38.95
CA LYS A 751 28.09 -10.63 -37.73
C LYS A 751 27.20 -9.41 -37.98
N LYS A 752 27.36 -8.73 -39.13
CA LYS A 752 26.48 -7.61 -39.56
C LYS A 752 25.00 -7.97 -39.54
N ARG A 753 24.66 -9.15 -40.07
CA ARG A 753 23.29 -9.68 -40.03
C ARG A 753 22.79 -9.86 -38.60
N ASN A 754 23.59 -10.43 -37.72
CA ASN A 754 23.25 -10.61 -36.31
C ASN A 754 23.15 -9.27 -35.55
N PHE A 755 23.99 -8.29 -35.88
CA PHE A 755 23.94 -6.93 -35.34
C PHE A 755 22.61 -6.26 -35.66
N ILE A 756 22.16 -6.34 -36.92
CA ILE A 756 20.90 -5.75 -37.37
C ILE A 756 19.70 -6.45 -36.74
N LEU A 757 19.73 -7.78 -36.70
CA LEU A 757 18.71 -8.55 -35.98
C LEU A 757 18.63 -8.11 -34.51
N THR A 758 19.76 -7.84 -33.86
CA THR A 758 19.80 -7.36 -32.49
C THR A 758 19.22 -5.95 -32.37
N ILE A 759 19.63 -5.00 -33.20
CA ILE A 759 19.11 -3.62 -33.21
C ILE A 759 17.60 -3.60 -33.43
N VAL A 760 17.12 -4.33 -34.44
CA VAL A 760 15.69 -4.33 -34.75
C VAL A 760 14.93 -5.02 -33.62
N SER A 761 15.36 -6.20 -33.14
CA SER A 761 14.69 -6.88 -32.02
C SER A 761 14.56 -6.00 -30.77
N VAL A 762 15.61 -5.23 -30.46
CA VAL A 762 15.62 -4.25 -29.37
C VAL A 762 14.57 -3.17 -29.57
N VAL A 763 14.46 -2.65 -30.79
CA VAL A 763 13.56 -1.54 -31.10
C VAL A 763 12.10 -2.02 -31.13
N LEU A 764 11.86 -3.21 -31.68
CA LEU A 764 10.55 -3.83 -31.75
C LEU A 764 9.92 -4.02 -30.37
N ILE A 765 10.72 -4.34 -29.35
CA ILE A 765 10.19 -4.57 -28.00
C ILE A 765 9.53 -3.32 -27.40
N PHE A 766 9.90 -2.13 -27.86
CA PHE A 766 9.39 -0.86 -27.35
C PHE A 766 8.13 -0.34 -28.07
N VAL A 767 7.76 -0.95 -29.19
CA VAL A 767 6.61 -0.56 -30.01
C VAL A 767 5.32 -0.40 -29.21
N PRO A 768 4.95 -1.34 -28.30
CA PRO A 768 3.69 -1.21 -27.59
C PRO A 768 3.61 0.02 -26.68
N ILE A 769 4.74 0.66 -26.31
CA ILE A 769 4.75 1.89 -25.50
C ILE A 769 4.44 3.13 -26.35
N ILE A 770 4.82 3.15 -27.63
CA ILE A 770 4.62 4.33 -28.49
C ILE A 770 3.29 4.25 -29.26
N GLY A 771 2.77 3.04 -29.46
CA GLY A 771 1.49 2.79 -30.13
C GLY A 771 1.61 2.65 -31.64
N GLU A 772 0.60 2.02 -32.24
CA GLU A 772 0.63 1.64 -33.66
C GLU A 772 0.82 2.85 -34.59
N GLU A 773 0.19 3.99 -34.30
CA GLU A 773 0.29 5.21 -35.12
C GLU A 773 1.69 5.82 -35.08
N ALA A 774 2.29 5.94 -33.90
CA ALA A 774 3.63 6.50 -33.73
C ALA A 774 4.71 5.55 -34.26
N ALA A 775 4.51 4.24 -34.09
CA ALA A 775 5.41 3.23 -34.62
C ALA A 775 5.34 3.14 -36.15
N ALA A 776 4.15 3.28 -36.74
CA ALA A 776 3.99 3.40 -38.19
C ALA A 776 4.69 4.65 -38.72
N ALA A 777 4.57 5.80 -38.03
CA ALA A 777 5.27 7.02 -38.38
C ALA A 777 6.81 6.89 -38.27
N ALA A 778 7.28 6.06 -37.34
CA ALA A 778 8.70 5.72 -37.19
C ALA A 778 9.16 4.56 -38.10
N GLY A 779 8.31 4.13 -39.05
CA GLY A 779 8.66 3.16 -40.09
C GLY A 779 8.87 1.73 -39.60
N LEU A 780 8.19 1.34 -38.52
CA LEU A 780 8.32 0.03 -37.89
C LEU A 780 8.18 -1.15 -38.85
N ALA A 781 7.17 -1.11 -39.73
CA ALA A 781 6.93 -2.19 -40.68
C ALA A 781 8.16 -2.42 -41.57
N THR A 782 8.87 -1.35 -41.92
CA THR A 782 10.10 -1.40 -42.69
C THR A 782 11.30 -1.89 -41.89
N LEU A 783 11.36 -1.57 -40.59
CA LEU A 783 12.35 -2.14 -39.67
C LEU A 783 12.14 -3.65 -39.47
N ALA A 784 10.91 -4.12 -39.28
CA ALA A 784 10.63 -5.54 -39.12
C ALA A 784 10.91 -6.35 -40.39
N ARG A 785 10.59 -5.76 -41.54
CA ARG A 785 10.93 -6.29 -42.85
C ARG A 785 12.43 -6.46 -43.05
N SER A 786 13.27 -5.59 -42.46
CA SER A 786 14.72 -5.76 -42.51
C SER A 786 15.25 -6.94 -41.68
N CYS A 787 14.50 -7.41 -40.66
CA CYS A 787 14.82 -8.69 -39.99
C CYS A 787 14.71 -9.90 -40.93
N ALA A 788 13.70 -9.93 -41.81
CA ALA A 788 13.50 -11.03 -42.75
C ALA A 788 14.66 -11.14 -43.74
N ILE A 789 15.27 -10.00 -44.09
CA ILE A 789 16.42 -9.92 -44.99
C ILE A 789 17.69 -10.53 -44.38
N ALA A 790 17.89 -10.40 -43.07
CA ALA A 790 19.13 -10.83 -42.41
C ALA A 790 19.35 -12.36 -42.40
N GLY A 791 18.30 -13.17 -42.60
CA GLY A 791 18.37 -14.63 -42.78
C GLY A 791 17.90 -15.48 -41.57
N GLU A 792 17.95 -16.82 -41.71
CA GLU A 792 17.38 -17.83 -40.77
C GLU A 792 17.88 -17.81 -39.31
N ALA A 793 18.73 -16.87 -38.91
CA ALA A 793 19.14 -16.69 -37.50
C ALA A 793 18.04 -16.03 -36.62
N GLY A 794 16.97 -15.50 -37.23
CA GLY A 794 16.01 -14.59 -36.60
C GLY A 794 14.81 -15.20 -35.84
N ASN A 795 14.86 -16.44 -35.35
CA ASN A 795 13.71 -17.00 -34.61
C ASN A 795 13.32 -16.18 -33.36
N VAL A 796 14.25 -15.43 -32.76
CA VAL A 796 13.94 -14.58 -31.60
C VAL A 796 13.39 -13.21 -32.02
N GLY A 797 14.00 -12.54 -33.00
CA GLY A 797 13.56 -11.21 -33.44
C GLY A 797 12.20 -11.20 -34.13
N LEU A 798 11.94 -12.20 -34.99
CA LEU A 798 10.63 -12.40 -35.63
C LEU A 798 9.57 -12.82 -34.60
N ALA A 799 9.93 -13.64 -33.62
CA ALA A 799 9.00 -14.00 -32.56
C ALA A 799 8.63 -12.82 -31.64
N ILE A 800 9.59 -11.93 -31.32
CA ILE A 800 9.31 -10.66 -30.66
C ILE A 800 8.38 -9.83 -31.54
N TYR A 801 8.69 -9.66 -32.82
CA TYR A 801 7.89 -8.92 -33.79
C TYR A 801 6.43 -9.40 -33.82
N ASP A 802 6.21 -10.69 -34.05
CA ASP A 802 4.88 -11.29 -34.15
C ASP A 802 4.10 -11.12 -32.85
N THR A 803 4.79 -11.16 -31.71
CA THR A 803 4.17 -10.95 -30.40
C THR A 803 3.77 -9.48 -30.20
N VAL A 804 4.63 -8.52 -30.55
CA VAL A 804 4.36 -7.08 -30.34
C VAL A 804 3.45 -6.46 -31.40
N GLN A 805 3.33 -7.07 -32.59
CA GLN A 805 2.41 -6.63 -33.63
C GLN A 805 1.04 -7.26 -33.53
N ASN A 806 0.89 -8.35 -32.78
CA ASN A 806 -0.42 -8.93 -32.58
C ASN A 806 -1.18 -8.09 -31.55
N PRO A 807 -2.20 -7.29 -31.94
CA PRO A 807 -2.97 -6.47 -30.99
C PRO A 807 -3.78 -7.35 -30.01
N GLN A 808 -3.96 -8.62 -30.34
CA GLN A 808 -4.59 -9.61 -29.46
C GLN A 808 -3.58 -10.30 -28.54
N SER A 809 -2.29 -10.00 -28.64
CA SER A 809 -1.31 -10.55 -27.70
C SER A 809 -1.58 -9.99 -26.31
N ALA A 810 -1.46 -10.85 -25.30
CA ALA A 810 -1.61 -10.44 -23.91
C ALA A 810 -0.59 -9.35 -23.54
N PHE A 811 0.61 -9.40 -24.12
CA PHE A 811 1.65 -8.41 -23.91
C PHE A 811 1.26 -6.99 -24.34
N VAL A 812 0.79 -6.83 -25.59
CA VAL A 812 0.36 -5.53 -26.12
C VAL A 812 -0.81 -4.97 -25.30
N ASN A 813 -1.74 -5.84 -24.92
CA ASN A 813 -2.87 -5.46 -24.07
C ASN A 813 -2.44 -4.94 -22.70
N ILE A 814 -1.47 -5.58 -22.04
CA ILE A 814 -0.95 -5.13 -20.74
C ILE A 814 -0.34 -3.73 -20.84
N ILE A 815 0.54 -3.52 -21.82
CA ILE A 815 1.24 -2.23 -21.98
C ILE A 815 0.24 -1.12 -22.36
N GLY A 816 -0.67 -1.41 -23.30
CA GLY A 816 -1.71 -0.48 -23.75
C GLY A 816 -2.63 -0.06 -22.60
N SER A 817 -3.05 -1.01 -21.76
CA SER A 817 -3.90 -0.74 -20.59
C SER A 817 -3.19 0.11 -19.53
N LEU A 818 -1.91 -0.11 -19.25
CA LEU A 818 -1.20 0.63 -18.20
C LEU A 818 -0.85 2.07 -18.61
N ILE A 819 -0.41 2.26 -19.85
CA ILE A 819 0.16 3.53 -20.31
C ILE A 819 -0.86 4.34 -21.12
N GLY A 820 -1.90 3.70 -21.67
CA GLY A 820 -2.97 4.37 -22.43
C GLY A 820 -2.57 4.65 -23.87
N VAL A 821 -2.10 3.62 -24.57
CA VAL A 821 -1.44 3.74 -25.88
C VAL A 821 -2.19 2.89 -26.92
N GLY A 822 -2.39 3.45 -28.12
CA GLY A 822 -3.13 2.79 -29.20
C GLY A 822 -4.65 2.84 -29.03
N SER A 823 -5.36 1.83 -29.55
CA SER A 823 -6.83 1.69 -29.44
C SER A 823 -7.30 1.13 -28.10
N ILE A 824 -6.37 0.86 -27.17
CA ILE A 824 -6.61 0.19 -25.90
C ILE A 824 -6.81 1.26 -24.82
N ALA A 825 -7.96 1.21 -24.15
CA ALA A 825 -8.27 2.16 -23.09
C ALA A 825 -7.32 2.01 -21.89
N LYS A 826 -6.81 3.15 -21.41
CA LYS A 826 -6.05 3.20 -20.17
C LYS A 826 -6.92 2.76 -19.00
N VAL A 827 -6.44 1.81 -18.21
CA VAL A 827 -7.11 1.43 -16.95
C VAL A 827 -6.79 2.44 -15.86
N ALA A 828 -7.71 2.62 -14.92
CA ALA A 828 -7.46 3.45 -13.74
C ALA A 828 -6.32 2.85 -12.88
N ARG A 829 -5.59 3.73 -12.18
CA ARG A 829 -4.57 3.33 -11.19
C ARG A 829 -5.26 3.01 -9.86
N ASP A 830 -6.18 2.06 -9.92
CA ASP A 830 -6.94 1.53 -8.80
C ASP A 830 -6.91 0.00 -8.85
N GLY A 831 -7.47 -0.62 -7.82
CA GLY A 831 -7.49 -2.06 -7.71
C GLY A 831 -8.16 -2.79 -8.89
N PRO A 832 -9.40 -2.45 -9.28
CA PRO A 832 -10.08 -3.10 -10.40
C PRO A 832 -9.33 -2.92 -11.73
N GLY A 833 -8.74 -1.75 -11.94
CA GLY A 833 -7.92 -1.46 -13.11
C GLY A 833 -6.70 -2.38 -13.19
N LEU A 834 -5.89 -2.44 -12.14
CA LEU A 834 -4.69 -3.30 -12.14
C LEU A 834 -5.01 -4.80 -12.11
N ASP A 835 -6.11 -5.21 -11.47
CA ASP A 835 -6.58 -6.60 -11.48
C ASP A 835 -6.96 -7.08 -12.89
N SER A 836 -7.54 -6.19 -13.71
CA SER A 836 -7.82 -6.51 -15.12
C SER A 836 -6.54 -6.77 -15.91
N VAL A 837 -5.49 -5.99 -15.66
CA VAL A 837 -4.18 -6.14 -16.31
C VAL A 837 -3.46 -7.39 -15.82
N ALA A 838 -3.49 -7.66 -14.52
CA ALA A 838 -2.92 -8.86 -13.93
C ALA A 838 -3.51 -10.14 -14.54
N ARG A 839 -4.83 -10.19 -14.75
CA ARG A 839 -5.49 -11.33 -15.41
C ARG A 839 -4.99 -11.58 -16.82
N ILE A 840 -4.71 -10.52 -17.58
CA ILE A 840 -4.12 -10.63 -18.92
C ILE A 840 -2.69 -11.22 -18.81
N ARG A 841 -1.90 -10.75 -17.84
CA ARG A 841 -0.55 -11.27 -17.57
C ARG A 841 -0.54 -12.75 -17.17
N GLN A 842 -1.51 -13.16 -16.37
CA GLN A 842 -1.68 -14.55 -15.93
C GLN A 842 -2.08 -15.48 -17.09
N GLY A 843 -2.80 -14.94 -18.09
CA GLY A 843 -3.21 -15.67 -19.29
C GLY A 843 -2.14 -15.80 -20.38
N MET A 844 -0.96 -15.16 -20.21
CA MET A 844 0.12 -15.25 -21.19
C MET A 844 0.60 -16.69 -21.38
N LYS A 845 0.67 -17.14 -22.62
CA LYS A 845 1.19 -18.48 -22.95
C LYS A 845 2.69 -18.52 -22.74
N ALA A 846 3.22 -19.68 -22.34
CA ALA A 846 4.65 -19.89 -22.18
C ALA A 846 5.45 -19.57 -23.48
N THR A 847 4.84 -19.81 -24.64
CA THR A 847 5.40 -19.42 -25.94
C THR A 847 5.47 -17.91 -26.12
N GLU A 848 4.44 -17.15 -25.72
CA GLU A 848 4.45 -15.68 -25.77
C GLU A 848 5.52 -15.11 -24.83
N ILE A 849 5.64 -15.64 -23.62
CA ILE A 849 6.69 -15.23 -22.66
C ILE A 849 8.09 -15.55 -23.20
N SER A 850 8.28 -16.74 -23.79
CA SER A 850 9.58 -17.13 -24.36
C SER A 850 9.96 -16.31 -25.59
N ASN A 851 8.96 -15.89 -26.38
CA ASN A 851 9.17 -15.05 -27.56
C ASN A 851 9.69 -13.67 -27.18
N LEU A 852 9.35 -13.14 -26.00
CA LEU A 852 9.80 -11.82 -25.53
C LEU A 852 11.27 -11.78 -25.08
N GLY A 853 11.99 -12.90 -25.09
CA GLY A 853 13.42 -12.96 -24.84
C GLY A 853 13.80 -13.58 -23.49
N LYS A 854 15.10 -13.90 -23.35
CA LYS A 854 15.62 -14.67 -22.21
C LYS A 854 15.51 -13.95 -20.87
N ILE A 855 15.71 -12.63 -20.84
CA ILE A 855 15.63 -11.84 -19.60
C ILE A 855 14.18 -11.71 -19.17
N PHE A 856 13.28 -11.44 -20.13
CA PHE A 856 11.85 -11.41 -19.85
C PHE A 856 11.37 -12.74 -19.29
N LYS A 857 11.75 -13.84 -19.94
CA LYS A 857 11.41 -15.19 -19.50
C LYS A 857 11.97 -15.50 -18.12
N SER A 858 13.26 -15.27 -17.88
CA SER A 858 13.89 -15.58 -16.59
C SER A 858 13.21 -14.86 -15.42
N ASN A 859 13.00 -13.55 -15.56
CA ASN A 859 12.31 -12.78 -14.52
C ASN A 859 10.84 -13.19 -14.37
N SER A 860 10.18 -13.57 -15.46
CA SER A 860 8.82 -14.12 -15.42
C SER A 860 8.76 -15.45 -14.68
N ASP A 861 9.71 -16.36 -14.91
CA ASP A 861 9.77 -17.64 -14.20
C ASP A 861 10.03 -17.43 -12.68
N THR A 862 10.92 -16.49 -12.33
CA THR A 862 11.18 -16.12 -10.92
C THR A 862 9.94 -15.48 -10.28
N LEU A 863 9.29 -14.54 -10.97
CA LEU A 863 8.06 -13.91 -10.50
C LEU A 863 6.94 -14.93 -10.30
N ASP A 864 6.72 -15.83 -11.26
CA ASP A 864 5.70 -16.89 -11.15
C ASP A 864 5.97 -17.80 -9.95
N THR A 865 7.25 -17.99 -9.59
CA THR A 865 7.64 -18.72 -8.39
C THR A 865 7.29 -17.97 -7.11
N ILE A 866 7.54 -16.66 -7.06
CA ILE A 866 7.13 -15.79 -5.94
C ILE A 866 5.60 -15.73 -5.82
N MET A 867 4.89 -15.53 -6.93
CA MET A 867 3.43 -15.41 -6.96
C MET A 867 2.73 -16.72 -6.61
N LYS A 868 3.35 -17.89 -6.85
CA LYS A 868 2.84 -19.16 -6.31
C LYS A 868 2.75 -19.12 -4.77
N VAL A 869 3.71 -18.51 -4.08
CA VAL A 869 3.62 -18.33 -2.62
C VAL A 869 2.41 -17.46 -2.26
N CYS A 870 2.16 -16.39 -3.03
CA CYS A 870 1.00 -15.51 -2.84
C CYS A 870 -0.36 -16.17 -3.17
N ARG A 871 -0.38 -17.28 -3.93
CA ARG A 871 -1.60 -17.97 -4.38
C ARG A 871 -1.89 -19.29 -3.66
N ILE A 872 -0.96 -19.79 -2.83
CA ILE A 872 -1.03 -21.13 -2.20
C ILE A 872 -1.51 -21.08 -0.74
N LYS A 873 -1.62 -19.90 -0.11
CA LYS A 873 -2.08 -19.75 1.28
C LYS A 873 -3.35 -18.94 1.37
#